data_AF-A0A644W6K3-F1
#
_entry.id   AF-A0A644W6K3-F1
#
_cell.length_a   1.000
_cell.length_b   1.000
_cell.length_c   1.000
_cell.angle_alpha   90.00
_cell.angle_beta   90.00
_cell.angle_gamma   90.00
#
_symmetry.space_group_name_H-M   'P 1'
#
loop_
_entity.id
_entity.type
_entity.pdbx_description
1 polymer ?
#
loop_
_entity_poly.entity_id
_entity_poly.type
_entity_poly.pdbx_seq_one_letter_code
_entity_poly.pdbx_strand_id
1 'polypeptide(L)'
;MMVKRILLLLGILSALCSYSYAQIKVTGRVTDAIDGTPVPYVSVMVKGTSHGTATDVKGIYSLNNVPSTGTLVFTFIGYQTQEVPVNGRGEVDVILVQQAVGLDEVMVVAYGTVTKGSYSGSATQLKQENFKDIPVVSFEQAIVGAVPGVQIAQKSGQPGSLPEIRIRGFGSFNAGNEPLYVIDGVPVTSGDWGSGNMYTSSMNFLNPGDIETITVLKDAAASSLYGSRASNGVILITTKKGKAGRVITTFKGNLAVSYFAVNNYPMVSEDEGEMLTREAWTNYGKDNPVFWQSYGSLENYVNAQTEKYYPSRKSNLIYEDWEKQLFRTAVSQNYELSVSGGNERSKVFASVAYTDDKGINRIQYLDRLTASINAEHQMSNRLKVGGSFQYSSQDQSGHQDGQAKDNVFYLWKVHLTPRWPFKYDDGSYWMEYYDGGTRVNPVPQFDLQINDANQLRLLLKGWAELEITKDLKIKSIVSHDYLKMHDRFHWLYGHINFTAYGQGYASDRYRMVGRTVSSTIANYSKSIKKHNFAIMAGWEAEKEEFLYTRLAKMDFSNYGATESALATNYQSGYTYRSNSNLLSAVSSANYDYDTRYYISGSFRRDGSSRLGPDKRWGNFWSVAASWRLSNEAFIKDVKWINDLRLRGSYGTSGTLPSDFYGYMAVFGYGIYDTGAAGYPSNLANKDLTWEKNNNWNIGLDARLFDRVGLTAEYYHKTTKDLLMNATVPSTTGFGSALTNIGSMENRGVELAVNVDIIKNKDMTLTAGLNWATLHNEVLSLSAEGEQIVSRPHIWKAGYSYVQYYTREYAGVDPQTGNPQYYSNATLPDGSRDRTLVSRAQASSAILEGMTAIPKGFGGFNASFSWKSFQASFSWAYKYGHYVFDNSVDDIEDDGYNSYKNTSKEQLRRWQKPGDITDVPRRVAGNTQGGYYDSSRALKKGDYLRLKNMTISYLFPKHITDAVKVSNARIYLSGNNLLTFTGLNFDPEVQSNGFYNFTFPALRTVTIGLEISL
;
A
#
# COMPACT_ATOMS: atom_id res chain seq x y z
N MET A 1 64.21 -47.76 34.00
CA MET A 1 62.91 -47.93 33.32
C MET A 1 62.29 -46.61 32.82
N MET A 2 62.61 -45.46 33.43
CA MET A 2 62.10 -44.13 33.03
C MET A 2 62.69 -43.59 31.70
N VAL A 3 63.96 -43.87 31.40
CA VAL A 3 64.63 -43.41 30.17
C VAL A 3 64.09 -44.07 28.89
N LYS A 4 63.67 -45.35 28.97
CA LYS A 4 63.03 -46.06 27.84
C LYS A 4 61.62 -45.55 27.52
N ARG A 5 60.88 -45.00 28.51
CA ARG A 5 59.55 -44.41 28.29
C ARG A 5 59.61 -42.99 27.72
N ILE A 6 60.66 -42.24 28.05
CA ILE A 6 60.91 -40.89 27.51
C ILE A 6 61.35 -40.97 26.04
N LEU A 7 62.19 -41.95 25.67
CA LEU A 7 62.61 -42.17 24.29
C LEU A 7 61.47 -42.70 23.38
N LEU A 8 60.53 -43.49 23.93
CA LEU A 8 59.34 -43.92 23.18
C LEU A 8 58.33 -42.77 22.98
N LEU A 9 58.18 -41.87 23.97
CA LEU A 9 57.34 -40.67 23.82
C LEU A 9 57.97 -39.66 22.84
N LEU A 10 59.29 -39.48 22.85
CA LEU A 10 60.00 -38.64 21.87
C LEU A 10 59.98 -39.23 20.46
N GLY A 11 59.98 -40.56 20.31
CA GLY A 11 59.79 -41.25 19.02
C GLY A 11 58.37 -41.14 18.46
N ILE A 12 57.35 -41.14 19.32
CA ILE A 12 55.94 -40.97 18.91
C ILE A 12 55.61 -39.49 18.64
N LEU A 13 56.20 -38.55 19.39
CA LEU A 13 56.07 -37.11 19.09
C LEU A 13 56.82 -36.67 17.83
N SER A 14 57.91 -37.34 17.46
CA SER A 14 58.62 -37.06 16.19
C SER A 14 57.91 -37.67 14.98
N ALA A 15 57.18 -38.78 15.14
CA ALA A 15 56.32 -39.34 14.08
C ALA A 15 55.00 -38.57 13.88
N LEU A 16 54.52 -37.84 14.89
CA LEU A 16 53.32 -36.99 14.79
C LEU A 16 53.59 -35.59 14.22
N CYS A 17 54.85 -35.19 14.04
CA CYS A 17 55.24 -33.90 13.45
C CYS A 17 55.54 -33.97 11.94
N SER A 18 55.25 -35.09 11.27
CA SER A 18 55.49 -35.27 9.83
C SER A 18 54.21 -35.43 8.99
N TYR A 19 53.17 -34.66 9.32
CA TYR A 19 52.13 -34.26 8.36
C TYR A 19 52.11 -32.73 8.26
N SER A 20 53.25 -32.16 7.85
CA SER A 20 53.22 -30.84 7.23
C SER A 20 52.57 -31.02 5.86
N TYR A 21 51.29 -30.67 5.73
CA TYR A 21 50.68 -30.50 4.40
C TYR A 21 51.60 -29.53 3.64
N ALA A 22 52.20 -29.99 2.55
CA ALA A 22 52.99 -29.12 1.70
C ALA A 22 52.13 -27.91 1.30
N GLN A 23 52.44 -26.76 1.91
CA GLN A 23 51.81 -25.50 1.64
C GLN A 23 52.49 -24.92 0.41
N ILE A 24 51.74 -24.77 -0.66
CA ILE A 24 52.24 -24.27 -1.93
C ILE A 24 51.69 -22.87 -2.20
N LYS A 25 52.45 -22.09 -2.96
CA LYS A 25 51.93 -20.89 -3.59
C LYS A 25 51.12 -21.31 -4.81
N VAL A 26 49.86 -20.90 -4.88
CA VAL A 26 48.98 -21.13 -6.02
C VAL A 26 48.71 -19.80 -6.70
N THR A 27 49.03 -19.71 -7.98
CA THR A 27 48.66 -18.58 -8.85
C THR A 27 47.65 -19.03 -9.89
N GLY A 28 47.02 -18.11 -10.60
CA GLY A 28 46.20 -18.47 -11.75
C GLY A 28 45.45 -17.27 -12.30
N ARG A 29 44.77 -17.49 -13.42
CA ARG A 29 43.92 -16.52 -14.09
C ARG A 29 42.48 -17.01 -14.12
N VAL A 30 41.55 -16.08 -13.89
CA VAL A 30 40.12 -16.33 -14.01
C VAL A 30 39.58 -15.63 -15.25
N THR A 31 38.87 -16.36 -16.11
CA THR A 31 38.29 -15.88 -17.37
C THR A 31 36.82 -16.21 -17.51
N ASP A 32 36.09 -15.46 -18.32
CA ASP A 32 34.67 -15.66 -18.61
C ASP A 32 34.48 -16.77 -19.67
N ALA A 33 33.50 -17.66 -19.46
CA ALA A 33 33.21 -18.78 -20.36
C ALA A 33 32.69 -18.37 -21.76
N ILE A 34 32.09 -17.19 -21.89
CA ILE A 34 31.43 -16.72 -23.12
C ILE A 34 32.43 -16.00 -24.03
N ASP A 35 33.21 -15.07 -23.48
CA ASP A 35 34.09 -14.20 -24.28
C ASP A 35 35.59 -14.38 -24.00
N GLY A 36 35.95 -15.26 -23.06
CA GLY A 36 37.34 -15.53 -22.69
C GLY A 36 38.05 -14.35 -22.04
N THR A 37 37.33 -13.26 -21.71
CA THR A 37 37.94 -12.07 -21.10
C THR A 37 38.31 -12.33 -19.65
N PRO A 38 39.36 -11.69 -19.11
CA PRO A 38 39.72 -11.85 -17.70
C PRO A 38 38.63 -11.29 -16.78
N VAL A 39 38.28 -12.03 -15.72
CA VAL A 39 37.29 -11.63 -14.73
C VAL A 39 38.01 -11.06 -13.50
N PRO A 40 37.97 -9.73 -13.29
CA PRO A 40 38.64 -9.11 -12.16
C PRO A 40 37.80 -9.21 -10.88
N TYR A 41 38.47 -9.16 -9.73
CA TYR A 41 37.86 -9.17 -8.39
C TYR A 41 37.06 -10.41 -8.00
N VAL A 42 37.31 -11.54 -8.64
CA VAL A 42 36.80 -12.84 -8.23
C VAL A 42 37.38 -13.18 -6.87
N SER A 43 36.54 -13.48 -5.89
CA SER A 43 37.01 -13.95 -4.58
C SER A 43 37.51 -15.38 -4.73
N VAL A 44 38.77 -15.62 -4.36
CA VAL A 44 39.42 -16.93 -4.40
C VAL A 44 39.79 -17.32 -2.97
N MET A 45 39.11 -18.33 -2.42
CA MET A 45 39.31 -18.76 -1.03
C MET A 45 39.65 -20.24 -0.91
N VAL A 46 40.49 -20.62 0.06
CA VAL A 46 40.68 -22.03 0.39
C VAL A 46 39.48 -22.52 1.19
N LYS A 47 38.76 -23.51 0.64
CA LYS A 47 37.52 -24.06 1.19
C LYS A 47 37.67 -24.44 2.67
N GLY A 48 36.78 -23.93 3.52
CA GLY A 48 36.77 -24.20 4.97
C GLY A 48 37.72 -23.33 5.80
N THR A 49 38.35 -22.31 5.21
CA THR A 49 39.23 -21.36 5.90
C THR A 49 38.85 -19.91 5.57
N SER A 50 39.39 -18.94 6.31
CA SER A 50 39.32 -17.50 5.97
C SER A 50 40.48 -17.03 5.09
N HIS A 51 41.28 -17.97 4.56
CA HIS A 51 42.48 -17.67 3.79
C HIS A 51 42.13 -17.54 2.31
N GLY A 52 42.27 -16.34 1.76
CA GLY A 52 41.82 -16.01 0.40
C GLY A 52 42.43 -14.73 -0.16
N THR A 53 42.21 -14.51 -1.45
CA THR A 53 42.61 -13.30 -2.20
C THR A 53 41.54 -12.96 -3.21
N ALA A 54 41.73 -11.88 -3.98
CA ALA A 54 40.91 -11.57 -5.14
C ALA A 54 41.76 -11.52 -6.42
N THR A 55 41.13 -11.74 -7.57
CA THR A 55 41.80 -11.51 -8.86
C THR A 55 42.02 -10.01 -9.11
N ASP A 56 43.12 -9.66 -9.77
CA ASP A 56 43.45 -8.31 -10.21
C ASP A 56 42.69 -7.90 -11.49
N VAL A 57 43.00 -6.72 -12.02
CA VAL A 57 42.38 -6.18 -13.26
C VAL A 57 42.65 -7.02 -14.52
N LYS A 58 43.65 -7.91 -14.49
CA LYS A 58 43.98 -8.86 -15.56
C LYS A 58 43.45 -10.27 -15.24
N GLY A 59 42.58 -10.40 -14.23
CA GLY A 59 42.01 -11.65 -13.78
C GLY A 59 43.00 -12.57 -13.06
N ILE A 60 44.18 -12.08 -12.67
CA ILE A 60 45.25 -12.89 -12.07
C ILE A 60 45.14 -12.87 -10.55
N TYR A 61 45.30 -14.02 -9.90
CA TYR A 61 45.38 -14.13 -8.45
C TYR A 61 46.66 -14.84 -8.00
N SER A 62 47.05 -14.59 -6.75
CA SER A 62 48.17 -15.27 -6.09
C SER A 62 47.82 -15.53 -4.63
N LEU A 63 47.85 -16.81 -4.24
CA LEU A 63 47.52 -17.30 -2.91
C LEU A 63 48.72 -18.06 -2.34
N ASN A 64 49.33 -17.55 -1.26
CA ASN A 64 50.41 -18.26 -0.58
C ASN A 64 49.84 -19.28 0.41
N ASN A 65 50.63 -20.21 0.92
CA ASN A 65 50.26 -21.11 2.03
C ASN A 65 49.00 -21.97 1.80
N VAL A 66 48.74 -22.39 0.56
CA VAL A 66 47.58 -23.24 0.22
C VAL A 66 47.95 -24.71 0.43
N PRO A 67 47.15 -25.52 1.16
CA PRO A 67 47.39 -26.95 1.24
C PRO A 67 47.41 -27.58 -0.16
N SER A 68 48.39 -28.43 -0.47
CA SER A 68 48.48 -29.11 -1.77
C SER A 68 47.24 -29.94 -2.14
N THR A 69 46.48 -30.41 -1.16
CA THR A 69 45.19 -31.11 -1.31
C THR A 69 43.97 -30.21 -1.12
N GLY A 70 44.17 -28.89 -0.98
CA GLY A 70 43.11 -27.91 -0.76
C GLY A 70 42.19 -27.74 -1.97
N THR A 71 41.01 -27.19 -1.74
CA THR A 71 40.08 -26.78 -2.81
C THR A 71 39.95 -25.27 -2.79
N LEU A 72 40.08 -24.64 -3.94
CA LEU A 72 39.83 -23.21 -4.11
C LEU A 72 38.37 -22.99 -4.51
N VAL A 73 37.71 -22.05 -3.85
CA VAL A 73 36.35 -21.61 -4.14
C VAL A 73 36.43 -20.25 -4.82
N PHE A 74 35.89 -20.15 -6.02
CA PHE A 74 35.83 -18.95 -6.83
C PHE A 74 34.40 -18.41 -6.82
N THR A 75 34.22 -17.23 -6.26
CA THR A 75 32.92 -16.56 -6.13
C THR A 75 32.97 -15.19 -6.76
N PHE A 76 32.02 -14.91 -7.65
CA PHE A 76 31.85 -13.59 -8.24
C PHE A 76 30.37 -13.35 -8.59
N ILE A 77 29.91 -12.12 -8.39
CA ILE A 77 28.50 -11.76 -8.61
C ILE A 77 28.18 -11.89 -10.11
N GLY A 78 27.10 -12.61 -10.44
CA GLY A 78 26.69 -12.87 -11.82
C GLY A 78 27.25 -14.17 -12.42
N TYR A 79 28.06 -14.94 -11.68
CA TYR A 79 28.67 -16.18 -12.12
C TYR A 79 28.36 -17.33 -11.17
N GLN A 80 28.30 -18.55 -11.69
CA GLN A 80 28.20 -19.74 -10.84
C GLN A 80 29.46 -19.89 -9.98
N THR A 81 29.27 -20.23 -8.69
CA THR A 81 30.40 -20.55 -7.80
C THR A 81 31.13 -21.79 -8.33
N GLN A 82 32.43 -21.66 -8.54
CA GLN A 82 33.27 -22.75 -9.01
C GLN A 82 34.18 -23.25 -7.89
N GLU A 83 34.15 -24.54 -7.63
CA GLU A 83 35.08 -25.20 -6.69
C GLU A 83 36.10 -26.00 -7.47
N VAL A 84 37.38 -25.66 -7.33
CA VAL A 84 38.46 -26.27 -8.09
C VAL A 84 39.52 -26.83 -7.14
N PRO A 85 39.76 -28.16 -7.14
CA PRO A 85 40.79 -28.76 -6.30
C PRO A 85 42.19 -28.36 -6.80
N VAL A 86 43.09 -28.05 -5.87
CA VAL A 86 44.47 -27.64 -6.16
C VAL A 86 45.27 -28.81 -6.71
N ASN A 87 45.12 -30.01 -6.15
CA ASN A 87 45.79 -31.25 -6.57
C ASN A 87 47.31 -31.11 -6.76
N GLY A 88 47.97 -30.34 -5.88
CA GLY A 88 49.41 -30.08 -5.92
C GLY A 88 49.86 -29.11 -7.01
N ARG A 89 48.94 -28.50 -7.76
CA ARG A 89 49.26 -27.56 -8.84
C ARG A 89 49.60 -26.17 -8.28
N GLY A 90 50.75 -25.63 -8.67
CA GLY A 90 51.15 -24.24 -8.38
C GLY A 90 50.44 -23.20 -9.26
N GLU A 91 49.79 -23.62 -10.33
CA GLU A 91 48.98 -22.78 -11.21
C GLU A 91 47.61 -23.42 -11.45
N VAL A 92 46.53 -22.67 -11.20
CA VAL A 92 45.14 -23.13 -11.33
C VAL A 92 44.31 -22.04 -12.00
N ASP A 93 44.15 -22.14 -13.32
CA ASP A 93 43.25 -21.28 -14.09
C ASP A 93 41.80 -21.76 -13.98
N VAL A 94 40.86 -20.81 -13.99
CA VAL A 94 39.42 -21.09 -13.84
C VAL A 94 38.61 -20.31 -14.86
N ILE A 95 37.68 -21.00 -15.50
CA ILE A 95 36.68 -20.39 -16.36
C ILE A 95 35.39 -20.26 -15.56
N LEU A 96 34.92 -19.03 -15.36
CA LEU A 96 33.64 -18.76 -14.71
C LEU A 96 32.52 -18.75 -15.75
N VAL A 97 31.47 -19.51 -15.45
CA VAL A 97 30.25 -19.58 -16.25
C VAL A 97 29.27 -18.53 -15.72
N GLN A 98 28.82 -17.62 -16.58
CA GLN A 98 27.77 -16.66 -16.22
C GLN A 98 26.52 -17.43 -15.80
N GLN A 99 25.96 -17.05 -14.66
CA GLN A 99 24.72 -17.65 -14.17
C GLN A 99 23.56 -17.09 -15.00
N ALA A 100 22.75 -17.96 -15.62
CA ALA A 100 21.51 -17.55 -16.27
C ALA A 100 20.57 -16.90 -15.23
N VAL A 101 20.43 -15.59 -15.30
CA VAL A 101 19.66 -14.80 -14.33
C VAL A 101 18.17 -14.96 -14.61
N GLY A 102 17.43 -15.56 -13.67
CA GLY A 102 15.97 -15.44 -13.59
C GLY A 102 15.19 -16.72 -13.29
N LEU A 103 15.74 -17.91 -13.58
CA LEU A 103 15.02 -19.20 -13.39
C LEU A 103 15.39 -19.92 -12.08
N ASP A 104 16.67 -19.83 -11.71
CA ASP A 104 17.19 -20.28 -10.40
C ASP A 104 17.08 -19.19 -9.31
N GLU A 105 16.37 -18.11 -9.63
CA GLU A 105 16.10 -17.03 -8.68
C GLU A 105 15.34 -17.59 -7.47
N VAL A 106 15.89 -17.39 -6.29
CA VAL A 106 15.28 -17.82 -5.03
C VAL A 106 14.19 -16.81 -4.67
N MET A 107 12.94 -17.27 -4.70
CA MET A 107 11.78 -16.51 -4.28
C MET A 107 11.42 -16.89 -2.84
N VAL A 108 11.09 -15.89 -2.04
CA VAL A 108 10.63 -16.09 -0.67
C VAL A 108 9.13 -16.38 -0.72
N VAL A 109 8.71 -17.46 -0.06
CA VAL A 109 7.30 -17.89 0.02
C VAL A 109 6.94 -18.18 1.47
N ALA A 110 5.70 -18.59 1.71
CA ALA A 110 5.26 -18.98 3.04
C ALA A 110 6.19 -20.05 3.65
N TYR A 111 6.69 -19.78 4.85
CA TYR A 111 7.55 -20.67 5.65
C TYR A 111 8.88 -21.13 4.98
N GLY A 112 9.34 -20.49 3.90
CA GLY A 112 10.58 -20.89 3.26
C GLY A 112 10.93 -20.13 1.98
N THR A 113 11.82 -20.73 1.19
CA THR A 113 12.24 -20.20 -0.10
C THR A 113 12.20 -21.30 -1.16
N VAL A 114 11.78 -20.96 -2.37
CA VAL A 114 11.71 -21.87 -3.51
C VAL A 114 12.39 -21.23 -4.71
N THR A 115 12.88 -22.04 -5.64
CA THR A 115 13.30 -21.49 -6.94
C THR A 115 12.07 -21.04 -7.71
N LYS A 116 12.15 -19.89 -8.38
CA LYS A 116 11.03 -19.34 -9.17
C LYS A 116 10.48 -20.35 -10.17
N GLY A 117 11.35 -21.14 -10.80
CA GLY A 117 10.98 -22.20 -11.74
C GLY A 117 10.17 -23.36 -11.13
N SER A 118 10.29 -23.63 -9.82
CA SER A 118 9.57 -24.72 -9.14
C SER A 118 8.26 -24.29 -8.46
N TYR A 119 8.01 -22.98 -8.35
CA TYR A 119 6.79 -22.47 -7.73
C TYR A 119 5.57 -22.67 -8.64
N SER A 120 4.57 -23.40 -8.14
CA SER A 120 3.35 -23.73 -8.90
C SER A 120 2.19 -22.74 -8.72
N GLY A 121 2.32 -21.76 -7.81
CA GLY A 121 1.30 -20.73 -7.57
C GLY A 121 1.51 -19.44 -8.37
N SER A 122 0.83 -18.36 -7.97
CA SER A 122 1.00 -17.00 -8.52
C SER A 122 1.64 -16.06 -7.49
N ALA A 123 2.83 -15.58 -7.82
CA ALA A 123 3.61 -14.68 -6.98
C ALA A 123 4.39 -13.69 -7.82
N THR A 124 4.55 -12.48 -7.31
CA THR A 124 5.40 -11.45 -7.92
C THR A 124 6.35 -10.93 -6.87
N GLN A 125 7.65 -11.06 -7.11
CA GLN A 125 8.69 -10.59 -6.21
C GLN A 125 9.32 -9.31 -6.78
N LEU A 126 9.34 -8.27 -5.96
CA LEU A 126 10.06 -7.02 -6.17
C LEU A 126 11.31 -7.05 -5.31
N LYS A 127 12.47 -6.79 -5.93
CA LYS A 127 13.75 -6.66 -5.24
C LYS A 127 13.98 -5.20 -4.88
N GLN A 128 14.89 -4.99 -3.94
CA GLN A 128 15.28 -3.65 -3.52
C GLN A 128 15.71 -2.73 -4.68
N GLU A 129 16.35 -3.26 -5.72
CA GLU A 129 16.72 -2.48 -6.91
C GLU A 129 15.53 -1.85 -7.64
N ASN A 130 14.32 -2.39 -7.50
CA ASN A 130 13.10 -1.87 -8.12
C ASN A 130 12.55 -0.62 -7.40
N PHE A 131 12.82 -0.45 -6.10
CA PHE A 131 12.16 0.57 -5.29
C PHE A 131 13.08 1.39 -4.38
N LYS A 132 14.39 1.08 -4.30
CA LYS A 132 15.35 1.79 -3.44
C LYS A 132 15.47 3.30 -3.70
N ASP A 133 15.07 3.75 -4.89
CA ASP A 133 15.21 5.15 -5.33
C ASP A 133 13.88 5.89 -5.43
N ILE A 134 12.79 5.24 -5.03
CA ILE A 134 11.46 5.83 -4.99
C ILE A 134 11.37 6.65 -3.69
N PRO A 135 11.17 7.99 -3.75
CA PRO A 135 11.20 8.86 -2.58
C PRO A 135 9.85 8.82 -1.89
N VAL A 136 9.58 7.73 -1.17
CA VAL A 136 8.33 7.52 -0.44
C VAL A 136 8.62 7.22 1.02
N VAL A 137 7.74 7.70 1.89
CA VAL A 137 7.83 7.44 3.33
C VAL A 137 7.48 5.98 3.65
N SER A 138 6.56 5.40 2.89
CA SER A 138 6.05 4.05 3.08
C SER A 138 6.33 3.17 1.86
N PHE A 139 6.70 1.91 2.08
CA PHE A 139 7.05 1.00 0.97
C PHE A 139 5.81 0.63 0.15
N GLU A 140 4.61 0.72 0.74
CA GLU A 140 3.33 0.46 0.07
C GLU A 140 3.13 1.38 -1.15
N GLN A 141 3.60 2.62 -1.06
CA GLN A 141 3.57 3.57 -2.17
C GLN A 141 4.60 3.21 -3.26
N ALA A 142 5.66 2.48 -2.91
CA ALA A 142 6.74 2.11 -3.83
C ALA A 142 6.36 0.97 -4.77
N ILE A 143 5.34 0.17 -4.43
CA ILE A 143 4.92 -1.01 -5.21
C ILE A 143 3.78 -0.72 -6.19
N VAL A 144 3.33 0.54 -6.29
CA VAL A 144 2.24 0.99 -7.17
C VAL A 144 2.57 0.76 -8.64
N GLY A 145 1.71 0.02 -9.35
CA GLY A 145 1.85 -0.27 -10.77
C GLY A 145 2.95 -1.27 -11.13
N ALA A 146 3.74 -1.72 -10.16
CA ALA A 146 4.83 -2.69 -10.35
C ALA A 146 4.33 -4.14 -10.37
N VAL A 147 3.18 -4.42 -9.74
CA VAL A 147 2.64 -5.77 -9.59
C VAL A 147 1.34 -5.92 -10.39
N PRO A 148 1.27 -6.85 -11.37
CA PRO A 148 0.03 -7.13 -12.11
C PRO A 148 -1.07 -7.66 -11.18
N GLY A 149 -2.30 -7.18 -11.36
CA GLY A 149 -3.47 -7.61 -10.58
C GLY A 149 -3.60 -6.97 -9.20
N VAL A 150 -2.74 -5.98 -8.88
CA VAL A 150 -2.78 -5.22 -7.62
C VAL A 150 -3.22 -3.80 -7.90
N GLN A 151 -4.33 -3.39 -7.28
CA GLN A 151 -4.80 -2.00 -7.30
C GLN A 151 -4.30 -1.30 -6.05
N ILE A 152 -3.72 -0.11 -6.23
CA ILE A 152 -3.30 0.74 -5.13
C ILE A 152 -3.88 2.14 -5.36
N ALA A 153 -4.58 2.66 -4.36
CA ALA A 153 -5.15 4.00 -4.36
C ALA A 153 -4.67 4.76 -3.13
N GLN A 154 -4.32 6.03 -3.29
CA GLN A 154 -3.91 6.87 -2.17
C GLN A 154 -5.16 7.44 -1.47
N LYS A 155 -5.29 7.23 -0.15
CA LYS A 155 -6.42 7.77 0.63
C LYS A 155 -6.28 9.25 0.96
N SER A 156 -5.06 9.79 0.93
CA SER A 156 -4.74 11.20 1.19
C SER A 156 -3.30 11.50 0.78
N GLY A 157 -3.04 12.72 0.30
CA GLY A 157 -1.69 13.24 0.02
C GLY A 157 -0.91 13.69 1.25
N GLN A 158 -1.49 13.60 2.45
CA GLN A 158 -0.82 13.96 3.69
C GLN A 158 0.34 13.00 4.02
N PRO A 159 1.48 13.49 4.56
CA PRO A 159 2.59 12.65 5.01
C PRO A 159 2.14 11.50 5.91
N GLY A 160 2.65 10.29 5.65
CA GLY A 160 2.34 9.10 6.46
C GLY A 160 0.97 8.44 6.22
N SER A 161 0.16 8.95 5.29
CA SER A 161 -1.16 8.39 4.99
C SER A 161 -1.12 6.94 4.49
N LEU A 162 -2.07 6.12 4.95
CA LEU A 162 -2.24 4.73 4.54
C LEU A 162 -2.81 4.63 3.11
N PRO A 163 -2.10 4.02 2.14
CA PRO A 163 -2.69 3.68 0.86
C PRO A 163 -3.64 2.48 0.99
N GLU A 164 -4.67 2.47 0.15
CA GLU A 164 -5.55 1.32 -0.03
C GLU A 164 -4.92 0.34 -1.02
N ILE A 165 -4.72 -0.92 -0.61
CA ILE A 165 -4.20 -1.99 -1.48
C ILE A 165 -5.25 -3.09 -1.63
N ARG A 166 -5.49 -3.51 -2.87
CA ARG A 166 -6.41 -4.60 -3.24
C ARG A 166 -5.72 -5.57 -4.19
N ILE A 167 -5.69 -6.86 -3.84
CA ILE A 167 -5.17 -7.93 -4.69
C ILE A 167 -6.37 -8.65 -5.30
N ARG A 168 -6.52 -8.59 -6.63
CA ARG A 168 -7.63 -9.23 -7.38
C ARG A 168 -9.03 -8.82 -6.91
N GLY A 169 -9.20 -7.54 -6.58
CA GLY A 169 -10.50 -6.93 -6.26
C GLY A 169 -10.93 -7.00 -4.80
N PHE A 170 -12.24 -6.90 -4.56
CA PHE A 170 -12.85 -6.89 -3.22
C PHE A 170 -13.06 -8.31 -2.71
N GLY A 171 -12.71 -8.60 -1.46
CA GLY A 171 -12.82 -9.94 -0.86
C GLY A 171 -14.09 -10.19 -0.07
N SER A 172 -14.61 -9.15 0.59
CA SER A 172 -15.75 -9.20 1.52
C SER A 172 -16.51 -7.87 1.54
N PHE A 173 -17.73 -7.89 2.09
CA PHE A 173 -18.57 -6.72 2.35
C PHE A 173 -18.18 -6.03 3.67
N ASN A 174 -18.22 -6.76 4.79
CA ASN A 174 -17.92 -6.22 6.12
C ASN A 174 -16.62 -6.74 6.75
N ALA A 175 -16.04 -7.84 6.25
CA ALA A 175 -14.71 -8.24 6.69
C ALA A 175 -13.64 -7.37 6.04
N GLY A 176 -12.43 -7.35 6.60
CA GLY A 176 -11.33 -6.56 6.06
C GLY A 176 -11.02 -6.97 4.61
N ASN A 177 -10.75 -5.98 3.75
CA ASN A 177 -10.37 -6.14 2.34
C ASN A 177 -8.86 -5.90 2.10
N GLU A 178 -8.09 -5.66 3.16
CA GLU A 178 -6.64 -5.48 3.09
C GLU A 178 -5.91 -6.84 3.02
N PRO A 179 -4.76 -6.91 2.33
CA PRO A 179 -3.94 -8.11 2.32
C PRO A 179 -3.28 -8.36 3.68
N LEU A 180 -2.87 -9.61 3.92
CA LEU A 180 -2.05 -9.94 5.08
C LEU A 180 -0.63 -9.44 4.86
N TYR A 181 -0.08 -8.70 5.83
CA TYR A 181 1.34 -8.36 5.85
C TYR A 181 2.12 -9.37 6.70
N VAL A 182 3.21 -9.87 6.13
CA VAL A 182 4.10 -10.83 6.79
C VAL A 182 5.52 -10.32 6.69
N ILE A 183 6.22 -10.19 7.82
CA ILE A 183 7.62 -9.77 7.86
C ILE A 183 8.47 -10.94 8.32
N ASP A 184 9.40 -11.37 7.47
CA ASP A 184 10.30 -12.51 7.72
C ASP A 184 9.58 -13.78 8.19
N GLY A 185 8.40 -14.05 7.62
CA GLY A 185 7.57 -15.21 7.93
C GLY A 185 6.58 -15.04 9.09
N VAL A 186 6.57 -13.89 9.77
CA VAL A 186 5.65 -13.59 10.89
C VAL A 186 4.54 -12.63 10.44
N PRO A 187 3.25 -12.97 10.63
CA PRO A 187 2.14 -12.04 10.44
C PRO A 187 2.21 -10.85 11.40
N VAL A 188 2.08 -9.63 10.89
CA VAL A 188 2.20 -8.40 11.70
C VAL A 188 0.90 -7.58 11.68
N THR A 189 0.76 -6.70 12.65
CA THR A 189 -0.30 -5.70 12.72
C THR A 189 -0.18 -4.74 11.55
N SER A 190 -1.27 -4.46 10.85
CA SER A 190 -1.30 -3.59 9.67
C SER A 190 -2.58 -2.74 9.65
N GLY A 191 -2.70 -1.87 8.66
CA GLY A 191 -3.86 -1.00 8.48
C GLY A 191 -3.76 0.32 9.27
N ASP A 192 -4.89 0.99 9.40
CA ASP A 192 -5.03 2.27 10.10
C ASP A 192 -5.61 2.02 11.49
N TRP A 193 -4.83 2.31 12.52
CA TRP A 193 -5.27 2.21 13.91
C TRP A 193 -5.68 3.57 14.48
N GLY A 194 -5.61 4.64 13.67
CA GLY A 194 -5.99 6.03 13.95
C GLY A 194 -7.40 6.24 14.52
N SER A 195 -7.75 7.48 14.81
CA SER A 195 -9.14 7.85 15.17
C SER A 195 -10.06 8.11 13.98
N GLY A 196 -9.56 7.91 12.76
CA GLY A 196 -10.27 8.29 11.53
C GLY A 196 -10.25 9.80 11.25
N ASN A 197 -9.65 10.61 12.14
CA ASN A 197 -9.43 12.04 11.93
C ASN A 197 -8.22 12.33 11.02
N MET A 198 -7.30 11.38 10.93
CA MET A 198 -6.15 11.42 10.05
C MET A 198 -5.82 9.96 9.70
N TYR A 199 -5.50 9.72 8.43
CA TYR A 199 -5.08 8.39 8.01
C TYR A 199 -3.61 8.15 8.40
N THR A 200 -3.35 7.11 9.17
CA THR A 200 -1.99 6.72 9.60
C THR A 200 -1.71 5.28 9.21
N SER A 201 -0.67 5.03 8.42
CA SER A 201 -0.23 3.66 8.18
C SER A 201 0.57 3.12 9.37
N SER A 202 0.08 2.04 9.97
CA SER A 202 0.87 1.30 10.96
C SER A 202 2.13 0.64 10.36
N MET A 203 2.19 0.48 9.03
CA MET A 203 3.32 -0.10 8.32
C MET A 203 4.45 0.90 8.05
N ASN A 204 4.24 2.19 8.30
CA ASN A 204 5.29 3.22 8.27
C ASN A 204 6.44 2.95 9.24
N PHE A 205 6.32 2.02 10.18
CA PHE A 205 7.41 1.69 11.10
C PHE A 205 8.63 1.08 10.39
N LEU A 206 8.44 0.48 9.20
CA LEU A 206 9.49 -0.20 8.46
C LEU A 206 10.18 0.77 7.51
N ASN A 207 11.50 0.94 7.68
CA ASN A 207 12.31 1.72 6.72
C ASN A 207 12.38 0.98 5.37
N PRO A 208 11.98 1.59 4.24
CA PRO A 208 12.15 0.97 2.91
C PRO A 208 13.59 0.57 2.59
N GLY A 209 14.58 1.27 3.16
CA GLY A 209 16.01 0.93 3.02
C GLY A 209 16.38 -0.42 3.63
N ASP A 210 15.63 -0.91 4.61
CA ASP A 210 15.90 -2.18 5.30
C ASP A 210 15.26 -3.40 4.60
N ILE A 211 14.43 -3.16 3.57
CA ILE A 211 13.73 -4.22 2.85
C ILE A 211 14.63 -4.81 1.76
N GLU A 212 14.79 -6.13 1.78
CA GLU A 212 15.52 -6.87 0.74
C GLU A 212 14.59 -7.23 -0.42
N THR A 213 13.40 -7.79 -0.11
CA THR A 213 12.38 -8.13 -1.11
C THR A 213 10.96 -7.92 -0.59
N ILE A 214 10.06 -7.62 -1.52
CA ILE A 214 8.60 -7.61 -1.31
C ILE A 214 8.01 -8.65 -2.27
N THR A 215 7.38 -9.68 -1.74
CA THR A 215 6.73 -10.73 -2.53
C THR A 215 5.22 -10.66 -2.34
N VAL A 216 4.49 -10.40 -3.42
CA VAL A 216 3.03 -10.39 -3.41
C VAL A 216 2.54 -11.76 -3.86
N LEU A 217 1.83 -12.45 -2.97
CA LEU A 217 1.23 -13.75 -3.21
C LEU A 217 -0.27 -13.57 -3.52
N LYS A 218 -0.68 -13.99 -4.72
CA LYS A 218 -2.01 -13.65 -5.29
C LYS A 218 -3.00 -14.80 -5.34
N ASP A 219 -2.53 -16.04 -5.21
CA ASP A 219 -3.36 -17.24 -5.40
C ASP A 219 -3.51 -18.12 -4.15
N ALA A 220 -4.35 -19.15 -4.31
CA ALA A 220 -4.69 -20.10 -3.26
C ALA A 220 -3.51 -20.94 -2.76
N ALA A 221 -2.52 -21.22 -3.63
CA ALA A 221 -1.35 -22.02 -3.29
C ALA A 221 -0.54 -21.38 -2.15
N ALA A 222 -0.47 -20.05 -2.15
CA ALA A 222 0.17 -19.29 -1.09
C ALA A 222 -0.76 -18.92 0.06
N SER A 223 -2.01 -18.51 -0.23
CA SER A 223 -2.92 -18.05 0.82
C SER A 223 -3.31 -19.17 1.79
N SER A 224 -3.41 -20.41 1.31
CA SER A 224 -3.77 -21.57 2.14
C SER A 224 -2.77 -21.84 3.28
N LEU A 225 -1.48 -21.52 3.10
CA LEU A 225 -0.46 -21.71 4.13
C LEU A 225 -0.58 -20.69 5.27
N TYR A 226 -0.98 -19.45 4.96
CA TYR A 226 -1.29 -18.43 5.96
C TYR A 226 -2.74 -18.48 6.45
N GLY A 227 -3.57 -19.30 5.80
CA GLY A 227 -4.92 -19.66 6.19
C GLY A 227 -5.89 -18.51 6.09
N SER A 228 -6.69 -18.36 7.14
CA SER A 228 -7.84 -17.46 7.17
C SER A 228 -7.55 -15.95 7.17
N ARG A 229 -6.28 -15.57 7.16
CA ARG A 229 -5.85 -14.16 7.12
C ARG A 229 -5.46 -13.74 5.71
N ALA A 230 -5.28 -14.70 4.81
CA ALA A 230 -4.71 -14.48 3.48
C ALA A 230 -5.75 -14.53 2.34
N SER A 231 -7.05 -14.48 2.65
CA SER A 231 -8.12 -14.49 1.65
C SER A 231 -8.05 -13.33 0.65
N ASN A 232 -7.41 -12.23 1.05
CA ASN A 232 -7.13 -11.04 0.22
C ASN A 232 -5.70 -10.98 -0.33
N GLY A 233 -4.99 -12.12 -0.33
CA GLY A 233 -3.59 -12.21 -0.70
C GLY A 233 -2.64 -11.83 0.44
N VAL A 234 -1.34 -11.97 0.18
CA VAL A 234 -0.28 -11.76 1.18
C VAL A 234 0.81 -10.88 0.59
N ILE A 235 1.24 -9.88 1.34
CA ILE A 235 2.45 -9.09 1.07
C ILE A 235 3.53 -9.57 2.04
N LEU A 236 4.46 -10.37 1.52
CA LEU A 236 5.58 -10.94 2.25
C LEU A 236 6.82 -10.08 2.10
N ILE A 237 7.31 -9.56 3.20
CA ILE A 237 8.44 -8.65 3.28
C ILE A 237 9.61 -9.41 3.89
N THR A 238 10.76 -9.40 3.22
CA THR A 238 12.01 -9.93 3.76
C THR A 238 12.94 -8.79 4.08
N THR A 239 13.44 -8.73 5.31
CA THR A 239 14.38 -7.69 5.73
C THR A 239 15.82 -8.11 5.46
N LYS A 240 16.69 -7.11 5.24
CA LYS A 240 18.12 -7.33 4.99
C LYS A 240 18.78 -8.11 6.11
N LYS A 241 19.62 -9.06 5.72
CA LYS A 241 20.45 -9.87 6.63
C LYS A 241 21.92 -9.55 6.41
N GLY A 242 22.72 -9.79 7.46
CA GLY A 242 24.17 -9.67 7.34
C GLY A 242 24.73 -10.64 6.30
N LYS A 243 25.75 -10.20 5.58
CA LYS A 243 26.49 -11.04 4.62
C LYS A 243 27.83 -11.45 5.22
N ALA A 244 28.28 -12.67 4.92
CA ALA A 244 29.64 -13.08 5.27
C ALA A 244 30.64 -12.24 4.46
N GLY A 245 31.74 -11.84 5.09
CA GLY A 245 32.79 -11.04 4.48
C GLY A 245 33.07 -9.74 5.23
N ARG A 246 33.68 -8.78 4.54
CA ARG A 246 34.04 -7.49 5.10
C ARG A 246 32.79 -6.74 5.57
N VAL A 247 32.91 -6.05 6.69
CA VAL A 247 31.89 -5.12 7.18
C VAL A 247 31.77 -3.96 6.19
N ILE A 248 30.55 -3.74 5.68
CA ILE A 248 30.19 -2.63 4.81
C ILE A 248 29.29 -1.69 5.61
N THR A 249 29.67 -0.42 5.63
CA THR A 249 28.84 0.64 6.23
C THR A 249 28.32 1.53 5.12
N THR A 250 27.01 1.69 5.04
CA THR A 250 26.36 2.53 4.01
C THR A 250 25.64 3.69 4.66
N PHE A 251 25.95 4.90 4.22
CA PHE A 251 25.22 6.12 4.52
C PHE A 251 24.41 6.57 3.32
N LYS A 252 23.15 6.96 3.55
CA LYS A 252 22.26 7.53 2.53
C LYS A 252 21.62 8.81 3.07
N GLY A 253 21.63 9.87 2.27
CA GLY A 253 21.02 11.16 2.61
C GLY A 253 20.24 11.70 1.42
N ASN A 254 19.00 12.15 1.67
CA ASN A 254 18.08 12.65 0.65
C ASN A 254 17.45 13.97 1.06
N LEU A 255 17.24 14.85 0.08
CA LEU A 255 16.46 16.09 0.21
C LEU A 255 15.38 16.10 -0.88
N ALA A 256 14.14 16.31 -0.48
CA ALA A 256 12.98 16.31 -1.36
C ALA A 256 12.21 17.62 -1.28
N VAL A 257 11.60 18.01 -2.40
CA VAL A 257 10.75 19.19 -2.54
C VAL A 257 9.41 18.74 -3.13
N SER A 258 8.30 19.12 -2.49
CA SER A 258 6.95 18.64 -2.84
C SER A 258 5.94 19.78 -3.01
N TYR A 259 5.02 19.60 -3.98
CA TYR A 259 3.83 20.45 -4.17
C TYR A 259 2.68 19.64 -4.81
N PHE A 260 1.52 20.23 -5.09
CA PHE A 260 0.40 19.53 -5.74
C PHE A 260 0.81 18.87 -7.08
N ALA A 261 0.35 17.63 -7.31
CA ALA A 261 0.61 16.92 -8.57
C ALA A 261 -0.23 17.42 -9.76
N VAL A 262 -1.40 18.00 -9.48
CA VAL A 262 -2.34 18.55 -10.47
C VAL A 262 -3.00 19.82 -9.89
N ASN A 263 -3.70 20.60 -10.73
CA ASN A 263 -4.27 21.90 -10.32
C ASN A 263 -5.52 21.79 -9.40
N ASN A 264 -6.16 20.62 -9.35
CA ASN A 264 -7.29 20.27 -8.48
C ASN A 264 -8.41 21.33 -8.42
N TYR A 265 -9.35 21.30 -9.36
CA TYR A 265 -10.45 22.26 -9.54
C TYR A 265 -9.97 23.70 -9.77
N PRO A 266 -9.79 24.10 -11.04
CA PRO A 266 -9.62 25.51 -11.39
C PRO A 266 -10.87 26.30 -10.97
N MET A 267 -10.68 27.29 -10.10
CA MET A 267 -11.76 28.17 -9.63
C MET A 267 -11.88 29.39 -10.53
N VAL A 268 -13.05 30.00 -10.56
CA VAL A 268 -13.29 31.25 -11.31
C VAL A 268 -12.43 32.40 -10.78
N SER A 269 -12.09 33.33 -11.68
CA SER A 269 -11.47 34.60 -11.28
C SER A 269 -12.46 35.47 -10.50
N GLU A 270 -11.97 36.59 -9.97
CA GLU A 270 -12.81 37.57 -9.28
C GLU A 270 -13.98 38.05 -10.17
N ASP A 271 -13.66 38.51 -11.38
CA ASP A 271 -14.63 39.06 -12.34
C ASP A 271 -15.61 37.99 -12.85
N GLU A 272 -15.09 36.78 -13.10
CA GLU A 272 -15.91 35.63 -13.49
C GLU A 272 -16.89 35.24 -12.37
N GLY A 273 -16.44 35.26 -11.11
CA GLY A 273 -17.29 35.00 -9.94
C GLY A 273 -18.36 36.07 -9.73
N GLU A 274 -18.04 37.35 -9.93
CA GLU A 274 -19.04 38.42 -9.89
C GLU A 274 -20.06 38.25 -11.02
N MET A 275 -19.61 38.01 -12.25
CA MET A 275 -20.48 37.78 -13.40
C MET A 275 -21.48 36.65 -13.11
N LEU A 276 -21.01 35.51 -12.62
CA LEU A 276 -21.85 34.37 -12.27
C LEU A 276 -22.85 34.68 -11.16
N THR A 277 -22.42 35.43 -10.14
CA THR A 277 -23.28 35.82 -9.01
C THR A 277 -24.37 36.78 -9.46
N ARG A 278 -24.02 37.82 -10.24
CA ARG A 278 -24.97 38.77 -10.81
C ARG A 278 -25.99 38.09 -11.69
N GLU A 279 -25.54 37.16 -12.54
CA GLU A 279 -26.43 36.39 -13.40
C GLU A 279 -27.39 35.52 -12.58
N ALA A 280 -26.91 34.82 -11.56
CA ALA A 280 -27.74 33.98 -10.70
C ALA A 280 -28.90 34.77 -10.06
N TRP A 281 -28.60 35.97 -9.53
CA TRP A 281 -29.60 36.85 -8.94
C TRP A 281 -30.49 37.54 -9.98
N THR A 282 -29.96 37.82 -11.17
CA THR A 282 -30.76 38.34 -12.30
C THR A 282 -31.81 37.31 -12.72
N ASN A 283 -31.41 36.04 -12.86
CA ASN A 283 -32.32 34.96 -13.21
C ASN A 283 -33.35 34.73 -12.10
N TYR A 284 -32.93 34.71 -10.83
CA TYR A 284 -33.85 34.58 -9.70
C TYR A 284 -34.89 35.71 -9.66
N GLY A 285 -34.46 36.96 -9.85
CA GLY A 285 -35.35 38.12 -9.86
C GLY A 285 -36.31 38.15 -11.06
N LYS A 286 -35.89 37.65 -12.23
CA LYS A 286 -36.78 37.46 -13.39
C LYS A 286 -37.84 36.41 -13.12
N ASP A 287 -37.45 35.28 -12.53
CA ASP A 287 -38.36 34.19 -12.18
C ASP A 287 -39.31 34.58 -11.03
N ASN A 288 -38.90 35.52 -10.17
CA ASN A 288 -39.66 35.93 -8.99
C ASN A 288 -39.77 37.47 -8.87
N PRO A 289 -40.60 38.14 -9.70
CA PRO A 289 -40.63 39.59 -9.80
C PRO A 289 -40.99 40.33 -8.50
N VAL A 290 -41.72 39.67 -7.60
CA VAL A 290 -42.16 40.24 -6.31
C VAL A 290 -40.97 40.68 -5.44
N PHE A 291 -39.83 39.97 -5.49
CA PHE A 291 -38.72 40.23 -4.56
C PHE A 291 -37.91 41.49 -4.87
N TRP A 292 -37.93 41.99 -6.11
CA TRP A 292 -37.19 43.22 -6.47
C TRP A 292 -38.05 44.48 -6.46
N GLN A 293 -39.38 44.37 -6.27
CA GLN A 293 -40.29 45.53 -6.23
C GLN A 293 -39.91 46.53 -5.12
N SER A 294 -39.50 46.04 -3.95
CA SER A 294 -39.05 46.90 -2.83
C SER A 294 -37.73 47.62 -3.10
N TYR A 295 -36.97 47.21 -4.12
CA TYR A 295 -35.70 47.81 -4.51
C TYR A 295 -35.85 48.80 -5.68
N GLY A 296 -37.06 48.97 -6.21
CA GLY A 296 -37.40 49.89 -7.31
C GLY A 296 -37.02 49.41 -8.70
N SER A 297 -35.95 48.62 -8.85
CA SER A 297 -35.55 47.99 -10.12
C SER A 297 -34.89 46.63 -9.88
N LEU A 298 -34.95 45.76 -10.91
CA LEU A 298 -34.22 44.49 -10.89
C LEU A 298 -32.71 44.71 -10.72
N GLU A 299 -32.15 45.75 -11.34
CA GLU A 299 -30.74 46.08 -11.24
C GLU A 299 -30.32 46.44 -9.80
N ASN A 300 -31.12 47.27 -9.11
CA ASN A 300 -30.88 47.61 -7.71
C ASN A 300 -30.93 46.38 -6.80
N TYR A 301 -31.88 45.48 -7.05
CA TYR A 301 -31.95 44.20 -6.34
C TYR A 301 -30.71 43.34 -6.59
N VAL A 302 -30.31 43.16 -7.86
CA VAL A 302 -29.11 42.38 -8.22
C VAL A 302 -27.86 42.99 -7.61
N ASN A 303 -27.70 44.32 -7.63
CA ASN A 303 -26.58 45.01 -6.99
C ASN A 303 -26.56 44.74 -5.48
N ALA A 304 -27.70 44.86 -4.79
CA ALA A 304 -27.80 44.60 -3.36
C ALA A 304 -27.49 43.15 -2.99
N GLN A 305 -28.01 42.17 -3.75
CA GLN A 305 -27.73 40.76 -3.50
C GLN A 305 -26.28 40.38 -3.87
N THR A 306 -25.73 40.96 -4.95
CA THR A 306 -24.33 40.73 -5.31
C THR A 306 -23.40 41.28 -4.23
N GLU A 307 -23.64 42.49 -3.73
CA GLU A 307 -22.84 43.05 -2.63
C GLU A 307 -22.99 42.25 -1.34
N LYS A 308 -24.13 41.57 -1.13
CA LYS A 308 -24.34 40.68 0.02
C LYS A 308 -23.55 39.37 -0.08
N TYR A 309 -23.64 38.67 -1.22
CA TYR A 309 -23.10 37.31 -1.38
C TYR A 309 -21.73 37.26 -2.08
N TYR A 310 -21.32 38.35 -2.73
CA TYR A 310 -20.01 38.52 -3.37
C TYR A 310 -19.50 39.98 -3.23
N PRO A 311 -19.44 40.52 -1.99
CA PRO A 311 -19.09 41.90 -1.65
C PRO A 311 -17.88 42.44 -2.38
N SER A 312 -17.96 43.71 -2.75
CA SER A 312 -16.86 44.46 -3.34
C SER A 312 -15.69 44.59 -2.37
N ARG A 313 -14.46 44.67 -2.90
CA ARG A 313 -13.28 44.90 -2.08
C ARG A 313 -13.38 46.24 -1.36
N LYS A 314 -13.17 46.22 -0.04
CA LYS A 314 -13.12 47.41 0.82
C LYS A 314 -11.69 47.88 1.03
N SER A 315 -11.48 49.20 1.06
CA SER A 315 -10.13 49.80 1.18
C SER A 315 -9.44 49.57 2.52
N ASN A 316 -10.20 49.32 3.59
CA ASN A 316 -9.70 49.02 4.93
C ASN A 316 -9.41 47.52 5.15
N LEU A 317 -9.49 46.71 4.09
CA LEU A 317 -9.28 45.26 4.13
C LEU A 317 -8.19 44.86 3.14
N ILE A 318 -7.37 43.88 3.54
CA ILE A 318 -6.31 43.29 2.74
C ILE A 318 -6.81 41.96 2.18
N TYR A 319 -6.64 41.76 0.88
CA TYR A 319 -7.00 40.53 0.16
C TYR A 319 -5.73 39.86 -0.32
N GLU A 320 -5.60 38.56 -0.05
CA GLU A 320 -4.43 37.78 -0.41
C GLU A 320 -4.81 36.51 -1.17
N ASP A 321 -3.83 35.92 -1.84
CA ASP A 321 -3.98 34.64 -2.51
C ASP A 321 -4.02 33.51 -1.48
N TRP A 322 -5.21 32.94 -1.27
CA TRP A 322 -5.44 31.88 -0.28
C TRP A 322 -4.58 30.64 -0.52
N GLU A 323 -4.23 30.31 -1.77
CA GLU A 323 -3.36 29.16 -2.02
C GLU A 323 -1.98 29.35 -1.37
N LYS A 324 -1.42 30.57 -1.48
CA LYS A 324 -0.12 30.93 -0.89
C LYS A 324 -0.16 31.04 0.63
N GLN A 325 -1.33 31.35 1.20
CA GLN A 325 -1.50 31.45 2.65
C GLN A 325 -1.78 30.09 3.32
N LEU A 326 -2.38 29.15 2.58
CA LEU A 326 -2.70 27.82 3.08
C LEU A 326 -1.61 26.80 2.80
N PHE A 327 -0.87 26.97 1.70
CA PHE A 327 0.09 25.99 1.22
C PHE A 327 1.47 26.60 0.99
N ARG A 328 2.49 25.77 1.22
CA ARG A 328 3.91 26.03 0.97
C ARG A 328 4.48 24.92 0.09
N THR A 329 5.57 25.23 -0.58
CA THR A 329 6.47 24.19 -1.07
C THR A 329 7.05 23.45 0.13
N ALA A 330 6.79 22.15 0.23
CA ALA A 330 7.27 21.35 1.34
C ALA A 330 8.68 20.84 1.08
N VAL A 331 9.50 20.77 2.14
CA VAL A 331 10.87 20.27 2.08
C VAL A 331 10.99 19.11 3.05
N SER A 332 11.43 17.96 2.56
CA SER A 332 11.53 16.72 3.32
C SER A 332 12.94 16.16 3.26
N GLN A 333 13.37 15.50 4.34
CA GLN A 333 14.72 15.01 4.53
C GLN A 333 14.71 13.57 5.04
N ASN A 334 15.67 12.76 4.58
CA ASN A 334 15.84 11.40 5.08
C ASN A 334 17.31 11.03 5.18
N TYR A 335 17.72 10.52 6.34
CA TYR A 335 19.08 10.09 6.62
C TYR A 335 19.06 8.65 7.12
N GLU A 336 19.89 7.79 6.53
CA GLU A 336 20.01 6.38 6.90
C GLU A 336 21.47 6.00 7.05
N LEU A 337 21.78 5.26 8.10
CA LEU A 337 23.04 4.59 8.31
C LEU A 337 22.78 3.11 8.50
N SER A 338 23.43 2.26 7.72
CA SER A 338 23.36 0.80 7.87
C SER A 338 24.75 0.17 7.90
N VAL A 339 24.86 -0.96 8.60
CA VAL A 339 26.06 -1.76 8.73
C VAL A 339 25.69 -3.21 8.46
N SER A 340 26.41 -3.86 7.54
CA SER A 340 26.24 -5.26 7.20
C SER A 340 27.59 -5.96 7.23
N GLY A 341 27.68 -7.11 7.90
CA GLY A 341 28.90 -7.92 7.84
C GLY A 341 28.83 -9.18 8.70
N GLY A 342 29.94 -9.90 8.73
CA GLY A 342 30.07 -11.10 9.54
C GLY A 342 31.00 -12.13 8.92
N ASN A 343 30.96 -13.35 9.46
CA ASN A 343 31.68 -14.51 8.93
C ASN A 343 30.69 -15.65 8.63
N GLU A 344 31.20 -16.83 8.30
CA GLU A 344 30.35 -17.99 7.97
C GLU A 344 29.47 -18.46 9.13
N ARG A 345 29.84 -18.15 10.39
CA ARG A 345 29.09 -18.55 11.58
C ARG A 345 28.20 -17.44 12.13
N SER A 346 28.61 -16.18 12.06
CA SER A 346 27.88 -15.05 12.63
C SER A 346 27.66 -13.99 11.57
N LYS A 347 26.41 -13.59 11.34
CA LYS A 347 26.05 -12.53 10.39
C LYS A 347 25.14 -11.52 11.05
N VAL A 348 25.44 -10.24 10.87
CA VAL A 348 24.69 -9.13 11.48
C VAL A 348 24.43 -8.05 10.43
N PHE A 349 23.19 -7.56 10.44
CA PHE A 349 22.78 -6.32 9.80
C PHE A 349 22.19 -5.41 10.87
N ALA A 350 22.53 -4.13 10.85
CA ALA A 350 21.94 -3.12 11.71
C ALA A 350 21.74 -1.82 10.93
N SER A 351 20.68 -1.08 11.22
CA SER A 351 20.43 0.23 10.62
C SER A 351 19.70 1.17 11.56
N VAL A 352 19.90 2.47 11.34
CA VAL A 352 19.13 3.56 11.95
C VAL A 352 18.78 4.53 10.83
N ALA A 353 17.52 4.99 10.79
CA ALA A 353 17.10 6.02 9.86
C ALA A 353 16.20 7.06 10.53
N TYR A 354 16.39 8.32 10.14
CA TYR A 354 15.58 9.46 10.52
C TYR A 354 14.92 10.07 9.28
N THR A 355 13.60 10.20 9.31
CA THR A 355 12.78 10.82 8.27
C THR A 355 12.09 12.05 8.86
N ASP A 356 12.24 13.20 8.22
CA ASP A 356 11.46 14.42 8.47
C ASP A 356 10.73 14.79 7.18
N ASP A 357 9.45 14.43 7.09
CA ASP A 357 8.61 14.66 5.92
C ASP A 357 7.59 15.76 6.20
N LYS A 358 7.79 16.94 5.61
CA LYS A 358 6.86 18.06 5.76
C LYS A 358 5.75 17.98 4.72
N GLY A 359 4.53 18.30 5.12
CA GLY A 359 3.42 18.49 4.19
C GLY A 359 3.39 19.91 3.62
N ILE A 360 2.61 20.07 2.56
CA ILE A 360 2.44 21.37 1.89
C ILE A 360 1.56 22.32 2.69
N ASN A 361 0.68 21.85 3.58
CA ASN A 361 0.10 22.71 4.60
C ASN A 361 1.01 22.75 5.83
N ARG A 362 1.11 23.89 6.51
CA ARG A 362 2.09 24.09 7.60
C ARG A 362 1.88 23.17 8.81
N ILE A 363 0.65 22.70 9.06
CA ILE A 363 0.32 21.80 10.17
C ILE A 363 0.63 20.34 9.86
N GLN A 364 0.90 20.02 8.60
CA GLN A 364 1.15 18.66 8.15
C GLN A 364 2.63 18.31 8.26
N TYR A 365 2.95 17.22 8.96
CA TYR A 365 4.29 16.66 9.00
C TYR A 365 4.26 15.19 9.45
N LEU A 366 5.36 14.48 9.17
CA LEU A 366 5.71 13.20 9.77
C LEU A 366 7.19 13.21 10.14
N ASP A 367 7.48 13.00 11.42
CA ASP A 367 8.83 12.83 11.96
C ASP A 367 8.96 11.39 12.45
N ARG A 368 9.97 10.65 11.95
CA ARG A 368 10.11 9.21 12.23
C ARG A 368 11.57 8.83 12.46
N LEU A 369 11.81 8.16 13.59
CA LEU A 369 13.03 7.43 13.88
C LEU A 369 12.78 5.93 13.76
N THR A 370 13.65 5.21 13.08
CA THR A 370 13.63 3.75 12.96
C THR A 370 14.98 3.16 13.32
N ALA A 371 14.97 1.97 13.92
CA ALA A 371 16.15 1.17 14.17
C ALA A 371 15.85 -0.31 13.91
N SER A 372 16.71 -0.97 13.14
CA SER A 372 16.57 -2.38 12.79
C SER A 372 17.85 -3.14 13.09
N ILE A 373 17.72 -4.35 13.64
CA ILE A 373 18.83 -5.28 13.85
C ILE A 373 18.36 -6.66 13.41
N ASN A 374 19.17 -7.32 12.58
CA ASN A 374 19.01 -8.72 12.18
C ASN A 374 20.32 -9.46 12.47
N ALA A 375 20.26 -10.50 13.28
CA ALA A 375 21.43 -11.29 13.64
C ALA A 375 21.14 -12.79 13.55
N GLU A 376 22.11 -13.55 13.03
CA GLU A 376 22.09 -15.01 13.04
C GLU A 376 23.45 -15.58 13.43
N HIS A 377 23.41 -16.72 14.13
CA HIS A 377 24.59 -17.42 14.59
C HIS A 377 24.45 -18.95 14.46
N GLN A 378 25.47 -19.58 13.91
CA GLN A 378 25.63 -21.03 13.81
C GLN A 378 26.29 -21.58 15.08
N MET A 379 25.47 -21.95 16.07
CA MET A 379 25.93 -22.43 17.40
C MET A 379 26.69 -23.76 17.32
N SER A 380 26.32 -24.62 16.37
CA SER A 380 27.01 -25.87 16.07
C SER A 380 26.76 -26.26 14.61
N ASN A 381 27.31 -27.36 14.11
CA ASN A 381 27.00 -27.84 12.74
C ASN A 381 25.51 -28.18 12.52
N ARG A 382 24.71 -28.31 13.59
CA ARG A 382 23.30 -28.69 13.51
C ARG A 382 22.33 -27.66 14.11
N LEU A 383 22.81 -26.70 14.90
CA LEU A 383 21.95 -25.72 15.53
C LEU A 383 22.29 -24.32 15.01
N LYS A 384 21.30 -23.65 14.45
CA LYS A 384 21.34 -22.26 14.04
C LYS A 384 20.31 -21.47 14.85
N VAL A 385 20.68 -20.30 15.34
CA VAL A 385 19.77 -19.39 16.05
C VAL A 385 19.83 -18.03 15.40
N GLY A 386 18.76 -17.25 15.54
CA GLY A 386 18.77 -15.87 15.10
C GLY A 386 17.62 -15.08 15.68
N GLY A 387 17.67 -13.78 15.44
CA GLY A 387 16.64 -12.87 15.89
C GLY A 387 16.62 -11.59 15.09
N SER A 388 15.51 -10.88 15.19
CA SER A 388 15.36 -9.54 14.66
C SER A 388 14.71 -8.62 15.69
N PHE A 389 15.15 -7.38 15.69
CA PHE A 389 14.61 -6.29 16.48
C PHE A 389 14.30 -5.15 15.52
N GLN A 390 13.08 -4.63 15.54
CA GLN A 390 12.70 -3.44 14.78
C GLN A 390 11.97 -2.49 15.73
N TYR A 391 12.39 -1.25 15.74
CA TYR A 391 11.83 -0.18 16.56
C TYR A 391 11.49 1.00 15.68
N SER A 392 10.35 1.64 15.96
CA SER A 392 9.99 2.92 15.37
C SER A 392 9.29 3.81 16.37
N SER A 393 9.65 5.10 16.32
CA SER A 393 8.89 6.19 16.93
C SER A 393 8.53 7.15 15.81
N GLN A 394 7.24 7.43 15.68
CA GLN A 394 6.69 8.31 14.66
C GLN A 394 5.77 9.33 15.33
N ASP A 395 5.93 10.59 14.97
CA ASP A 395 4.96 11.66 15.23
C ASP A 395 4.43 12.13 13.88
N GLN A 396 3.11 12.29 13.77
CA GLN A 396 2.43 12.68 12.54
C GLN A 396 1.37 13.72 12.92
N SER A 397 1.23 14.78 12.12
CA SER A 397 0.19 15.79 12.27
C SER A 397 -0.45 16.11 10.93
N GLY A 398 -1.72 16.51 10.97
CA GLY A 398 -2.49 16.85 9.77
C GLY A 398 -3.86 17.42 10.08
N HIS A 399 -4.78 17.29 9.14
CA HIS A 399 -6.19 17.69 9.30
C HIS A 399 -7.11 16.57 8.83
N GLN A 400 -8.40 16.68 9.16
CA GLN A 400 -9.42 15.78 8.64
C GLN A 400 -9.55 15.93 7.11
N ASP A 401 -9.80 14.83 6.42
CA ASP A 401 -10.15 14.83 4.98
C ASP A 401 -11.67 14.98 4.79
N GLY A 402 -12.13 15.12 3.53
CA GLY A 402 -13.56 15.23 3.26
C GLY A 402 -14.10 16.67 3.37
N GLN A 403 -15.39 16.81 3.65
CA GLN A 403 -16.03 18.12 3.88
C GLN A 403 -15.88 18.59 5.34
N ALA A 404 -14.86 18.09 6.05
CA ALA A 404 -14.59 18.49 7.42
C ALA A 404 -14.27 20.00 7.48
N LYS A 405 -14.71 20.66 8.54
CA LYS A 405 -14.64 22.13 8.66
C LYS A 405 -13.22 22.67 8.80
N ASP A 406 -12.28 21.80 9.14
CA ASP A 406 -10.84 22.00 9.29
C ASP A 406 -10.03 21.46 8.11
N ASN A 407 -10.69 20.80 7.13
CA ASN A 407 -10.00 20.40 5.91
C ASN A 407 -9.64 21.64 5.09
N VAL A 408 -8.36 21.99 5.10
CA VAL A 408 -7.84 23.19 4.43
C VAL A 408 -8.07 23.18 2.92
N PHE A 409 -8.06 21.99 2.30
CA PHE A 409 -8.30 21.85 0.86
C PHE A 409 -9.79 22.08 0.52
N TYR A 410 -10.71 21.54 1.32
CA TYR A 410 -12.14 21.81 1.21
C TYR A 410 -12.44 23.30 1.45
N LEU A 411 -11.90 23.89 2.51
CA LEU A 411 -12.08 25.32 2.80
C LEU A 411 -11.62 26.20 1.64
N TRP A 412 -10.43 25.91 1.10
CA TRP A 412 -9.89 26.64 -0.05
C TRP A 412 -10.80 26.57 -1.26
N LYS A 413 -11.24 25.36 -1.65
CA LYS A 413 -12.00 25.16 -2.88
C LYS A 413 -13.47 25.54 -2.76
N VAL A 414 -14.08 25.46 -1.58
CA VAL A 414 -15.53 25.64 -1.42
C VAL A 414 -15.89 26.99 -0.84
N HIS A 415 -15.06 27.54 0.04
CA HIS A 415 -15.42 28.74 0.77
C HIS A 415 -14.60 29.94 0.32
N LEU A 416 -13.27 29.84 0.29
CA LEU A 416 -12.39 31.01 0.14
C LEU A 416 -12.38 31.57 -1.29
N THR A 417 -13.17 32.64 -1.52
CA THR A 417 -13.23 33.36 -2.80
C THR A 417 -12.12 34.42 -2.90
N PRO A 418 -11.80 34.90 -4.13
CA PRO A 418 -10.86 36.03 -4.31
C PRO A 418 -11.30 37.33 -3.62
N ARG A 419 -12.60 37.49 -3.32
CA ARG A 419 -13.17 38.64 -2.59
C ARG A 419 -13.31 38.40 -1.09
N TRP A 420 -12.79 37.30 -0.57
CA TRP A 420 -12.77 37.07 0.85
C TRP A 420 -11.59 37.80 1.49
N PRO A 421 -11.81 38.74 2.43
CA PRO A 421 -10.73 39.43 3.11
C PRO A 421 -9.82 38.49 3.89
N PHE A 422 -8.52 38.77 3.86
CA PHE A 422 -7.53 38.04 4.64
C PHE A 422 -7.27 38.72 6.00
N LYS A 423 -7.06 40.04 5.97
CA LYS A 423 -6.69 40.87 7.13
C LYS A 423 -7.36 42.25 7.08
N TYR A 424 -7.38 42.93 8.22
CA TYR A 424 -7.57 44.38 8.27
C TYR A 424 -6.28 45.10 7.90
N ASP A 425 -6.38 46.39 7.59
CA ASP A 425 -5.23 47.26 7.28
C ASP A 425 -4.26 47.45 8.46
N ASP A 426 -4.71 47.24 9.70
CA ASP A 426 -3.88 47.20 10.91
C ASP A 426 -3.04 45.91 11.06
N GLY A 427 -3.22 44.93 10.17
CA GLY A 427 -2.48 43.67 10.12
C GLY A 427 -3.12 42.50 10.89
N SER A 428 -4.21 42.72 11.63
CA SER A 428 -4.96 41.65 12.30
C SER A 428 -5.76 40.80 11.31
N TYR A 429 -5.97 39.51 11.62
CA TYR A 429 -6.73 38.61 10.74
C TYR A 429 -8.21 39.01 10.68
N TRP A 430 -8.79 38.96 9.49
CA TRP A 430 -10.23 39.15 9.32
C TRP A 430 -10.98 37.91 9.81
N MET A 431 -11.74 38.07 10.90
CA MET A 431 -12.36 36.97 11.66
C MET A 431 -13.89 37.05 11.68
N GLU A 432 -14.49 37.86 10.82
CA GLU A 432 -15.94 37.97 10.69
C GLU A 432 -16.52 36.80 9.87
N TYR A 433 -17.82 36.58 10.02
CA TYR A 433 -18.54 35.69 9.13
C TYR A 433 -18.85 36.41 7.83
N TYR A 434 -18.52 35.77 6.71
CA TYR A 434 -19.01 36.21 5.41
C TYR A 434 -20.54 36.06 5.38
N ASP A 435 -21.28 37.06 4.91
CA ASP A 435 -22.75 37.12 5.10
C ASP A 435 -23.45 35.88 4.47
N GLY A 436 -24.15 35.11 5.30
CA GLY A 436 -24.74 33.80 4.96
C GLY A 436 -23.86 32.56 5.17
N GLY A 437 -22.58 32.74 5.53
CA GLY A 437 -21.62 31.67 5.83
C GLY A 437 -21.34 31.50 7.33
N THR A 438 -20.67 30.40 7.69
CA THR A 438 -20.25 30.08 9.08
C THR A 438 -18.75 29.81 9.18
N ARG A 439 -17.94 30.41 8.30
CA ARG A 439 -16.49 30.20 8.25
C ARG A 439 -15.79 31.54 8.46
N VAL A 440 -14.59 31.46 9.02
CA VAL A 440 -13.66 32.58 9.25
C VAL A 440 -12.32 32.23 8.59
N ASN A 441 -11.37 33.15 8.63
CA ASN A 441 -10.03 32.90 8.15
C ASN A 441 -9.43 31.64 8.83
N PRO A 442 -9.06 30.59 8.07
CA PRO A 442 -8.53 29.35 8.65
C PRO A 442 -7.07 29.44 9.10
N VAL A 443 -6.29 30.40 8.60
CA VAL A 443 -4.85 30.52 8.93
C VAL A 443 -4.59 30.70 10.44
N PRO A 444 -5.30 31.58 11.18
CA PRO A 444 -5.16 31.65 12.63
C PRO A 444 -5.72 30.42 13.37
N GLN A 445 -6.55 29.60 12.72
CA GLN A 445 -7.14 28.41 13.34
C GLN A 445 -6.17 27.23 13.41
N PHE A 446 -5.12 27.23 12.57
CA PHE A 446 -4.09 26.20 12.56
C PHE A 446 -3.37 26.03 13.90
N ASP A 447 -3.25 27.12 14.66
CA ASP A 447 -2.59 27.08 15.98
C ASP A 447 -3.60 26.78 17.11
N LEU A 448 -4.89 26.71 16.79
CA LEU A 448 -6.01 26.44 17.70
C LEU A 448 -6.61 25.04 17.50
N GLN A 449 -5.98 24.23 16.64
CA GLN A 449 -6.38 22.85 16.40
C GLN A 449 -5.18 21.92 16.60
N ILE A 450 -5.42 20.82 17.31
CA ILE A 450 -4.46 19.72 17.44
C ILE A 450 -5.09 18.50 16.78
N ASN A 451 -4.42 17.92 15.79
CA ASN A 451 -4.80 16.65 15.19
C ASN A 451 -3.52 15.89 14.84
N ASP A 452 -2.98 15.21 15.84
CA ASP A 452 -1.72 14.49 15.77
C ASP A 452 -1.85 13.03 16.23
N ALA A 453 -0.89 12.21 15.80
CA ALA A 453 -0.80 10.80 16.11
C ALA A 453 0.66 10.42 16.39
N ASN A 454 0.91 10.03 17.63
CA ASN A 454 2.18 9.51 18.11
C ASN A 454 2.14 7.98 18.12
N GLN A 455 2.97 7.35 17.30
CA GLN A 455 3.05 5.91 17.15
C GLN A 455 4.41 5.41 17.63
N LEU A 456 4.41 4.49 18.59
CA LEU A 456 5.57 3.71 18.98
C LEU A 456 5.34 2.25 18.60
N ARG A 457 6.29 1.64 17.91
CA ARG A 457 6.19 0.24 17.50
C ARG A 457 7.47 -0.52 17.77
N LEU A 458 7.30 -1.75 18.26
CA LEU A 458 8.38 -2.69 18.55
C LEU A 458 8.02 -4.05 17.96
N LEU A 459 8.83 -4.59 17.06
CA LEU A 459 8.74 -5.96 16.58
C LEU A 459 9.97 -6.75 17.04
N LEU A 460 9.73 -7.73 17.90
CA LEU A 460 10.73 -8.69 18.37
C LEU A 460 10.49 -10.04 17.72
N LYS A 461 11.55 -10.69 17.23
CA LYS A 461 11.49 -12.05 16.71
C LYS A 461 12.73 -12.82 17.16
N GLY A 462 12.53 -14.01 17.69
CA GLY A 462 13.58 -14.98 17.96
C GLY A 462 13.25 -16.31 17.28
N TRP A 463 14.26 -17.02 16.80
CA TRP A 463 14.08 -18.33 16.20
C TRP A 463 15.29 -19.24 16.42
N ALA A 464 15.01 -20.54 16.42
CA ALA A 464 16.01 -21.60 16.47
C ALA A 464 15.67 -22.65 15.40
N GLU A 465 16.68 -23.08 14.65
CA GLU A 465 16.59 -24.13 13.65
C GLU A 465 17.58 -25.24 14.00
N LEU A 466 17.05 -26.45 14.18
CA LEU A 466 17.79 -27.65 14.51
C LEU A 466 17.73 -28.63 13.33
N GLU A 467 18.89 -28.94 12.77
CA GLU A 467 19.09 -30.01 11.80
C GLU A 467 19.20 -31.35 12.55
N ILE A 468 18.09 -32.09 12.61
CA ILE A 468 18.04 -33.42 13.23
C ILE A 468 18.81 -34.42 12.37
N THR A 469 18.56 -34.37 11.07
CA THR A 469 19.31 -35.07 10.02
C THR A 469 19.49 -34.12 8.84
N LYS A 470 20.35 -34.47 7.87
CA LYS A 470 20.56 -33.66 6.64
C LYS A 470 19.25 -33.35 5.89
N ASP A 471 18.28 -34.26 6.00
CA ASP A 471 16.99 -34.18 5.32
C ASP A 471 15.89 -33.59 6.21
N LEU A 472 16.06 -33.52 7.55
CA LEU A 472 15.02 -33.12 8.50
C LEU A 472 15.47 -31.97 9.39
N LYS A 473 14.78 -30.83 9.26
CA LYS A 473 15.02 -29.61 10.04
C LYS A 473 13.79 -29.21 10.83
N ILE A 474 13.96 -28.86 12.09
CA ILE A 474 12.89 -28.31 12.93
C ILE A 474 13.22 -26.85 13.18
N LYS A 475 12.26 -25.96 12.89
CA LYS A 475 12.39 -24.52 13.15
C LYS A 475 11.29 -24.06 14.07
N SER A 476 11.67 -23.41 15.16
CA SER A 476 10.77 -22.74 16.08
C SER A 476 10.96 -21.23 16.02
N ILE A 477 9.87 -20.48 16.02
CA ILE A 477 9.82 -19.02 15.98
C ILE A 477 8.93 -18.55 17.12
N VAL A 478 9.36 -17.49 17.82
CA VAL A 478 8.54 -16.70 18.72
C VAL A 478 8.70 -15.23 18.34
N SER A 479 7.60 -14.50 18.25
CA SER A 479 7.62 -13.08 17.95
C SER A 479 6.58 -12.32 18.75
N HIS A 480 6.87 -11.05 19.02
CA HIS A 480 5.96 -10.11 19.67
C HIS A 480 5.99 -8.79 18.90
N ASP A 481 4.83 -8.42 18.35
CA ASP A 481 4.57 -7.15 17.69
C ASP A 481 3.74 -6.28 18.64
N TYR A 482 4.32 -5.18 19.08
CA TYR A 482 3.70 -4.25 20.01
C TYR A 482 3.59 -2.88 19.36
N LEU A 483 2.35 -2.44 19.18
CA LEU A 483 1.99 -1.13 18.64
C LEU A 483 1.30 -0.33 19.74
N LYS A 484 1.85 0.82 20.09
CA LYS A 484 1.18 1.85 20.89
C LYS A 484 0.93 3.05 20.01
N MET A 485 -0.29 3.55 20.03
CA MET A 485 -0.65 4.78 19.34
C MET A 485 -1.41 5.70 20.30
N HIS A 486 -0.99 6.95 20.37
CA HIS A 486 -1.66 8.03 21.07
C HIS A 486 -2.04 9.08 20.04
N ASP A 487 -3.33 9.26 19.79
CA ASP A 487 -3.82 10.33 18.93
C ASP A 487 -4.59 11.36 19.74
N ARG A 488 -4.44 12.63 19.35
CA ARG A 488 -5.11 13.77 19.96
C ARG A 488 -5.93 14.48 18.91
N PHE A 489 -7.14 14.87 19.29
CA PHE A 489 -7.98 15.73 18.46
C PHE A 489 -8.63 16.81 19.29
N HIS A 490 -8.06 18.02 19.24
CA HIS A 490 -8.48 19.14 20.08
C HIS A 490 -8.91 20.33 19.22
N TRP A 491 -10.02 20.96 19.61
CA TRP A 491 -10.38 22.31 19.21
C TRP A 491 -10.21 23.20 20.44
N LEU A 492 -9.15 24.00 20.44
CA LEU A 492 -8.77 24.81 21.58
C LEU A 492 -9.69 26.02 21.74
N TYR A 493 -9.59 26.70 22.88
CA TYR A 493 -10.30 27.95 23.12
C TYR A 493 -10.02 28.96 21.97
N GLY A 494 -11.08 29.51 21.37
CA GLY A 494 -10.98 30.42 20.23
C GLY A 494 -11.04 29.76 18.84
N HIS A 495 -10.92 28.43 18.74
CA HIS A 495 -11.17 27.68 17.50
C HIS A 495 -12.63 27.71 17.01
N ILE A 496 -12.96 28.12 15.78
CA ILE A 496 -14.35 28.28 15.30
C ILE A 496 -15.31 27.10 15.54
N ASN A 497 -14.81 25.86 15.55
CA ASN A 497 -15.62 24.66 15.83
C ASN A 497 -15.84 24.39 17.33
N PHE A 498 -15.27 25.18 18.24
CA PHE A 498 -15.35 25.00 19.69
C PHE A 498 -16.78 25.15 20.23
N THR A 499 -17.61 25.99 19.60
CA THR A 499 -18.93 26.39 20.12
C THR A 499 -19.92 25.23 20.20
N ALA A 500 -19.71 24.16 19.43
CA ALA A 500 -20.47 22.92 19.55
C ALA A 500 -20.22 22.18 20.89
N TYR A 501 -19.16 22.56 21.61
CA TYR A 501 -18.68 21.96 22.84
C TYR A 501 -18.36 23.02 23.91
N GLY A 502 -19.13 24.12 23.90
CA GLY A 502 -18.97 25.22 24.86
C GLY A 502 -17.78 26.11 24.52
N GLN A 503 -16.65 25.98 25.24
CA GLN A 503 -15.41 26.75 25.04
C GLN A 503 -14.20 25.88 24.64
N GLY A 504 -14.44 24.79 23.91
CA GLY A 504 -13.40 23.93 23.33
C GLY A 504 -13.61 22.45 23.61
N TYR A 505 -12.82 21.63 22.94
CA TYR A 505 -12.93 20.18 22.96
C TYR A 505 -11.54 19.55 22.96
N ALA A 506 -11.32 18.58 23.82
CA ALA A 506 -10.12 17.74 23.83
C ALA A 506 -10.53 16.28 23.76
N SER A 507 -9.77 15.47 23.03
CA SER A 507 -9.95 14.03 22.95
C SER A 507 -8.61 13.35 22.79
N ASP A 508 -8.15 12.77 23.90
CA ASP A 508 -6.99 11.91 23.96
C ASP A 508 -7.41 10.46 23.79
N ARG A 509 -6.74 9.74 22.90
CA ARG A 509 -7.05 8.33 22.61
C ARG A 509 -5.78 7.51 22.61
N TYR A 510 -5.75 6.49 23.45
CA TYR A 510 -4.65 5.52 23.53
C TYR A 510 -5.11 4.19 22.99
N ARG A 511 -4.33 3.62 22.07
CA ARG A 511 -4.49 2.27 21.56
C ARG A 511 -3.22 1.50 21.80
N MET A 512 -3.36 0.30 22.33
CA MET A 512 -2.26 -0.65 22.47
C MET A 512 -2.70 -1.96 21.81
N VAL A 513 -1.91 -2.42 20.85
CA VAL A 513 -2.10 -3.71 20.17
C VAL A 513 -0.86 -4.53 20.48
N GLY A 514 -1.05 -5.68 21.13
CA GLY A 514 -0.01 -6.67 21.33
C GLY A 514 -0.36 -7.94 20.56
N ARG A 515 0.48 -8.36 19.62
CA ARG A 515 0.33 -9.62 18.90
C ARG A 515 1.53 -10.52 19.14
N THR A 516 1.29 -11.67 19.73
CA THR A 516 2.32 -12.70 19.96
C THR A 516 2.05 -13.88 19.06
N VAL A 517 3.07 -14.30 18.30
CA VAL A 517 3.00 -15.48 17.44
C VAL A 517 4.07 -16.47 17.88
N SER A 518 3.67 -17.73 18.01
CA SER A 518 4.58 -18.86 18.24
C SER A 518 4.31 -19.92 17.18
N SER A 519 5.35 -20.43 16.55
CA SER A 519 5.22 -21.48 15.54
C SER A 519 6.40 -22.44 15.62
N THR A 520 6.10 -23.73 15.42
CA THR A 520 7.13 -24.75 15.23
C THR A 520 6.76 -25.59 14.02
N ILE A 521 7.69 -25.68 13.07
CA ILE A 521 7.55 -26.47 11.85
C ILE A 521 8.70 -27.47 11.73
N ALA A 522 8.38 -28.67 11.24
CA ALA A 522 9.33 -29.67 10.82
C ALA A 522 9.31 -29.73 9.29
N ASN A 523 10.47 -29.58 8.67
CA ASN A 523 10.68 -29.63 7.23
C ASN A 523 11.52 -30.85 6.89
N TYR A 524 10.99 -31.73 6.07
CA TYR A 524 11.67 -32.90 5.52
C TYR A 524 11.86 -32.74 4.01
N SER A 525 13.11 -32.68 3.56
CA SER A 525 13.45 -32.57 2.14
C SER A 525 14.39 -33.68 1.72
N LYS A 526 14.05 -34.43 0.67
CA LYS A 526 14.85 -35.55 0.18
C LYS A 526 14.80 -35.69 -1.34
N SER A 527 15.95 -35.94 -1.93
CA SER A 527 16.11 -36.21 -3.36
C SER A 527 16.53 -37.67 -3.58
N ILE A 528 15.79 -38.40 -4.42
CA ILE A 528 16.06 -39.79 -4.79
C ILE A 528 16.05 -39.88 -6.32
N LYS A 529 17.23 -39.99 -6.92
CA LYS A 529 17.42 -39.93 -8.39
C LYS A 529 16.79 -38.64 -8.94
N LYS A 530 15.71 -38.77 -9.72
CA LYS A 530 14.96 -37.68 -10.36
C LYS A 530 13.76 -37.21 -9.53
N HIS A 531 13.50 -37.81 -8.38
CA HIS A 531 12.36 -37.47 -7.53
C HIS A 531 12.83 -36.57 -6.39
N ASN A 532 12.18 -35.43 -6.20
CA ASN A 532 12.43 -34.50 -5.13
C ASN A 532 11.17 -34.35 -4.28
N PHE A 533 11.30 -34.55 -2.98
CA PHE A 533 10.21 -34.43 -2.02
C PHE A 533 10.54 -33.34 -1.01
N ALA A 534 9.57 -32.46 -0.71
CA ALA A 534 9.66 -31.50 0.37
C ALA A 534 8.34 -31.46 1.14
N ILE A 535 8.35 -31.95 2.37
CA ILE A 535 7.18 -32.07 3.25
C ILE A 535 7.39 -31.16 4.45
N MET A 536 6.37 -30.38 4.81
CA MET A 536 6.35 -29.56 6.01
C MET A 536 5.13 -29.92 6.85
N ALA A 537 5.30 -29.96 8.17
CA ALA A 537 4.21 -30.07 9.13
C ALA A 537 4.53 -29.27 10.38
N GLY A 538 3.53 -28.64 10.98
CA GLY A 538 3.72 -27.86 12.19
C GLY A 538 2.46 -27.23 12.72
N TRP A 539 2.65 -26.32 13.66
CA TRP A 539 1.58 -25.55 14.27
C TRP A 539 1.96 -24.08 14.39
N GLU A 540 0.94 -23.25 14.58
CA GLU A 540 1.07 -21.83 14.84
C GLU A 540 -0.02 -21.41 15.83
N ALA A 541 0.35 -20.64 16.84
CA ALA A 541 -0.59 -19.98 17.73
C ALA A 541 -0.35 -18.47 17.70
N GLU A 542 -1.44 -17.73 17.69
CA GLU A 542 -1.47 -16.27 17.78
C GLU A 542 -2.36 -15.85 18.94
N LYS A 543 -1.89 -14.87 19.70
CA LYS A 543 -2.68 -14.10 20.66
C LYS A 543 -2.59 -12.64 20.28
N GLU A 544 -3.75 -12.00 20.12
CA GLU A 544 -3.91 -10.56 19.91
C GLU A 544 -4.65 -9.96 21.09
N GLU A 545 -4.10 -8.89 21.65
CA GLU A 545 -4.69 -8.10 22.73
C GLU A 545 -4.80 -6.65 22.25
N PHE A 546 -6.01 -6.11 22.30
CA PHE A 546 -6.30 -4.73 21.97
C PHE A 546 -6.83 -4.01 23.21
N LEU A 547 -6.18 -2.91 23.59
CA LEU A 547 -6.65 -1.99 24.61
C LEU A 547 -6.93 -0.64 23.96
N TYR A 548 -8.14 -0.12 24.18
CA TYR A 548 -8.50 1.23 23.78
C TYR A 548 -8.91 2.03 25.02
N THR A 549 -8.33 3.21 25.18
CA THR A 549 -8.73 4.21 26.17
C THR A 549 -9.04 5.51 25.45
N ARG A 550 -10.17 6.13 25.77
CA ARG A 550 -10.48 7.50 25.35
C ARG A 550 -10.78 8.35 26.57
N LEU A 551 -10.28 9.57 26.55
CA LEU A 551 -10.70 10.65 27.44
C LEU A 551 -11.03 11.85 26.57
N ALA A 552 -12.25 12.37 26.73
CA ALA A 552 -12.66 13.58 26.08
C ALA A 552 -13.31 14.54 27.08
N LYS A 553 -12.92 15.81 26.98
CA LYS A 553 -13.34 16.90 27.85
C LYS A 553 -13.68 18.14 27.03
N MET A 554 -14.47 19.02 27.61
CA MET A 554 -14.98 20.24 27.00
C MET A 554 -14.72 21.45 27.90
N ASP A 555 -14.90 22.65 27.34
CA ASP A 555 -14.79 23.93 28.05
C ASP A 555 -13.40 24.22 28.59
N PHE A 556 -12.49 24.63 27.70
CA PHE A 556 -11.20 25.18 28.12
C PHE A 556 -11.38 26.56 28.77
N SER A 557 -10.66 26.78 29.86
CA SER A 557 -10.78 28.01 30.66
C SER A 557 -9.88 29.16 30.20
N ASN A 558 -8.93 28.93 29.28
CA ASN A 558 -7.92 29.91 28.90
C ASN A 558 -7.29 29.62 27.52
N TYR A 559 -6.79 30.69 26.87
CA TYR A 559 -5.98 30.59 25.66
C TYR A 559 -4.69 29.78 25.90
N GLY A 560 -4.30 28.99 24.88
CA GLY A 560 -3.07 28.20 24.89
C GLY A 560 -3.13 26.91 25.73
N ALA A 561 -4.28 26.59 26.34
CA ALA A 561 -4.47 25.33 27.04
C ALA A 561 -4.60 24.18 26.02
N THR A 562 -3.57 23.33 25.91
CA THR A 562 -3.54 22.23 24.94
C THR A 562 -3.95 20.88 25.52
N GLU A 563 -3.83 20.71 26.84
CA GLU A 563 -4.01 19.42 27.50
C GLU A 563 -5.44 19.24 28.02
N SER A 564 -5.99 18.03 27.90
CA SER A 564 -7.35 17.72 28.35
C SER A 564 -7.57 17.99 29.85
N ALA A 565 -6.52 17.94 30.68
CA ALA A 565 -6.58 18.31 32.10
C ALA A 565 -7.06 19.75 32.34
N LEU A 566 -6.86 20.65 31.37
CA LEU A 566 -7.19 22.08 31.44
C LEU A 566 -8.61 22.39 30.94
N ALA A 567 -9.31 21.40 30.39
CA ALA A 567 -10.73 21.51 30.07
C ALA A 567 -11.57 21.23 31.33
N THR A 568 -12.70 21.91 31.51
CA THR A 568 -13.45 21.91 32.77
C THR A 568 -14.45 20.76 32.83
N ASN A 569 -15.21 20.56 31.76
CA ASN A 569 -16.35 19.65 31.74
C ASN A 569 -15.98 18.29 31.16
N TYR A 570 -16.53 17.24 31.74
CA TYR A 570 -16.39 15.88 31.24
C TYR A 570 -17.31 15.64 30.05
N GLN A 571 -16.81 15.04 28.97
CA GLN A 571 -17.60 14.66 27.80
C GLN A 571 -17.74 13.15 27.71
N SER A 572 -16.62 12.42 27.70
CA SER A 572 -16.62 10.96 27.75
C SER A 572 -15.28 10.43 28.24
N GLY A 573 -15.28 9.22 28.77
CA GLY A 573 -14.10 8.58 29.32
C GLY A 573 -14.37 7.10 29.51
N TYR A 574 -13.66 6.26 28.78
CA TYR A 574 -13.86 4.81 28.85
C TYR A 574 -12.64 4.05 28.36
N THR A 575 -12.54 2.82 28.86
CA THR A 575 -11.52 1.86 28.45
C THR A 575 -12.19 0.54 28.16
N TYR A 576 -11.79 -0.12 27.08
CA TYR A 576 -12.20 -1.50 26.82
C TYR A 576 -11.03 -2.33 26.30
N ARG A 577 -11.16 -3.65 26.46
CA ARG A 577 -10.19 -4.63 26.00
C ARG A 577 -10.87 -5.69 25.14
N SER A 578 -10.24 -5.99 24.02
CA SER A 578 -10.63 -7.09 23.13
C SER A 578 -9.47 -8.07 22.98
N ASN A 579 -9.78 -9.36 23.01
CA ASN A 579 -8.77 -10.41 22.87
C ASN A 579 -9.18 -11.38 21.77
N SER A 580 -8.23 -11.81 20.96
CA SER A 580 -8.42 -12.82 19.92
C SER A 580 -7.31 -13.84 19.98
N ASN A 581 -7.67 -15.11 19.88
CA ASN A 581 -6.72 -16.21 19.80
C ASN A 581 -6.97 -17.01 18.52
N LEU A 582 -5.90 -17.46 17.88
CA LEU A 582 -5.92 -18.34 16.74
C LEU A 582 -4.94 -19.49 16.98
N LEU A 583 -5.40 -20.73 16.85
CA LEU A 583 -4.54 -21.91 16.87
C LEU A 583 -4.69 -22.64 15.53
N SER A 584 -3.57 -23.01 14.94
CA SER A 584 -3.53 -23.55 13.59
C SER A 584 -2.62 -24.77 13.52
N ALA A 585 -3.06 -25.80 12.83
CA ALA A 585 -2.22 -26.91 12.37
C ALA A 585 -2.01 -26.76 10.86
N VAL A 586 -0.76 -26.81 10.41
CA VAL A 586 -0.39 -26.57 9.00
C VAL A 586 0.48 -27.71 8.48
N SER A 587 0.24 -28.09 7.23
CA SER A 587 1.05 -29.08 6.52
C SER A 587 1.12 -28.76 5.03
N SER A 588 2.23 -29.13 4.40
CA SER A 588 2.38 -29.08 2.96
C SER A 588 3.25 -30.21 2.45
N ALA A 589 3.01 -30.62 1.21
CA ALA A 589 3.81 -31.59 0.50
C ALA A 589 4.07 -31.06 -0.91
N ASN A 590 5.33 -31.05 -1.31
CA ASN A 590 5.77 -30.65 -2.63
C ASN A 590 6.55 -31.81 -3.25
N TYR A 591 6.30 -32.05 -4.51
CA TYR A 591 6.93 -33.08 -5.30
C TYR A 591 7.40 -32.50 -6.64
N ASP A 592 8.63 -32.80 -6.99
CA ASP A 592 9.22 -32.54 -8.29
C ASP A 592 9.69 -33.86 -8.90
N TYR A 593 9.38 -34.05 -10.18
CA TYR A 593 9.96 -35.11 -10.99
C TYR A 593 10.77 -34.53 -12.14
N ASP A 594 12.08 -34.79 -12.10
CA ASP A 594 13.05 -34.50 -13.16
C ASP A 594 12.99 -33.04 -13.61
N THR A 595 12.61 -32.13 -12.72
CA THR A 595 12.38 -30.71 -13.02
C THR A 595 11.37 -30.44 -14.15
N ARG A 596 10.44 -31.37 -14.38
CA ARG A 596 9.41 -31.30 -15.43
C ARG A 596 8.01 -31.17 -14.86
N TYR A 597 7.68 -32.01 -13.89
CA TYR A 597 6.37 -32.02 -13.25
C TYR A 597 6.52 -31.63 -11.80
N TYR A 598 5.80 -30.59 -11.40
CA TYR A 598 5.73 -30.10 -10.04
C TYR A 598 4.29 -30.27 -9.56
N ILE A 599 4.13 -30.81 -8.36
CA ILE A 599 2.85 -30.89 -7.67
C ILE A 599 3.07 -30.40 -6.25
N SER A 600 2.21 -29.50 -5.78
CA SER A 600 2.16 -29.08 -4.40
C SER A 600 0.75 -29.22 -3.84
N GLY A 601 0.69 -29.60 -2.58
CA GLY A 601 -0.53 -29.65 -1.79
C GLY A 601 -0.31 -29.04 -0.43
N SER A 602 -1.31 -28.35 0.10
CA SER A 602 -1.31 -27.83 1.47
C SER A 602 -2.63 -28.12 2.15
N PHE A 603 -2.56 -28.33 3.46
CA PHE A 603 -3.73 -28.46 4.31
C PHE A 603 -3.47 -27.71 5.61
N ARG A 604 -4.45 -26.92 6.02
CA ARG A 604 -4.43 -26.12 7.23
C ARG A 604 -5.77 -26.21 7.94
N ARG A 605 -5.72 -26.33 9.27
CA ARG A 605 -6.90 -26.32 10.14
C ARG A 605 -6.75 -25.22 11.18
N ASP A 606 -7.64 -24.24 11.13
CA ASP A 606 -7.59 -23.01 11.94
C ASP A 606 -8.74 -22.97 12.94
N GLY A 607 -8.45 -22.66 14.19
CA GLY A 607 -9.41 -22.51 15.28
C GLY A 607 -9.35 -21.10 15.86
N SER A 608 -10.42 -20.31 15.71
CA SER A 608 -10.47 -18.91 16.18
C SER A 608 -11.41 -18.70 17.37
N SER A 609 -11.01 -17.87 18.33
CA SER A 609 -11.88 -17.46 19.43
C SER A 609 -12.99 -16.47 19.05
N ARG A 610 -12.94 -15.88 17.85
CA ARG A 610 -13.97 -14.94 17.35
C ARG A 610 -15.26 -15.61 16.89
N LEU A 611 -15.27 -16.95 16.87
CA LEU A 611 -16.38 -17.77 16.39
C LEU A 611 -16.93 -18.65 17.52
N GLY A 612 -18.17 -19.11 17.35
CA GLY A 612 -18.84 -20.00 18.30
C GLY A 612 -18.04 -21.29 18.57
N PRO A 613 -18.11 -21.87 19.79
CA PRO A 613 -17.45 -23.13 20.15
C PRO A 613 -17.59 -24.25 19.11
N ASP A 614 -18.77 -24.38 18.51
CA ASP A 614 -19.09 -25.45 17.57
C ASP A 614 -18.65 -25.16 16.12
N LYS A 615 -18.40 -23.88 15.80
CA LYS A 615 -18.09 -23.41 14.44
C LYS A 615 -16.67 -22.85 14.28
N ARG A 616 -15.87 -22.80 15.36
CA ARG A 616 -14.55 -22.15 15.37
C ARG A 616 -13.48 -22.77 14.51
N TRP A 617 -13.60 -24.05 14.17
CA TRP A 617 -12.61 -24.76 13.37
C TRP A 617 -12.96 -24.74 11.88
N GLY A 618 -12.08 -24.15 11.07
CA GLY A 618 -12.14 -24.16 9.60
C GLY A 618 -11.06 -25.05 9.00
N ASN A 619 -11.35 -25.69 7.86
CA ASN A 619 -10.37 -26.46 7.10
C ASN A 619 -10.12 -25.75 5.77
N PHE A 620 -8.86 -25.52 5.46
CA PHE A 620 -8.41 -24.82 4.26
C PHE A 620 -7.33 -25.64 3.58
N TRP A 621 -7.42 -25.79 2.27
CA TRP A 621 -6.48 -26.59 1.49
C TRP A 621 -6.20 -25.96 0.14
N SER A 622 -5.09 -26.34 -0.46
CA SER A 622 -4.82 -26.03 -1.87
C SER A 622 -4.09 -27.18 -2.55
N VAL A 623 -4.27 -27.26 -3.86
CA VAL A 623 -3.50 -28.10 -4.76
C VAL A 623 -3.04 -27.23 -5.91
N ALA A 624 -1.76 -27.32 -6.25
CA ALA A 624 -1.22 -26.68 -7.43
C ALA A 624 -0.31 -27.66 -8.18
N ALA A 625 -0.23 -27.47 -9.49
CA ALA A 625 0.66 -28.22 -10.34
C ALA A 625 1.29 -27.29 -11.38
N SER A 626 2.52 -27.58 -11.76
CA SER A 626 3.14 -26.96 -12.92
C SER A 626 3.89 -27.95 -13.79
N TRP A 627 3.82 -27.73 -15.09
CA TRP A 627 4.47 -28.52 -16.11
C TRP A 627 5.42 -27.63 -16.90
N ARG A 628 6.71 -27.94 -16.79
CA ARG A 628 7.79 -27.26 -17.48
C ARG A 628 8.04 -27.91 -18.84
N LEU A 629 7.33 -27.42 -19.83
CA LEU A 629 7.36 -27.87 -21.21
C LEU A 629 8.75 -27.72 -21.86
N SER A 630 9.51 -26.69 -21.48
CA SER A 630 10.90 -26.48 -21.94
C SER A 630 11.85 -27.64 -21.63
N ASN A 631 11.54 -28.45 -20.61
CA ASN A 631 12.35 -29.60 -20.24
C ASN A 631 11.92 -30.90 -20.95
N GLU A 632 10.87 -30.88 -21.77
CA GLU A 632 10.43 -32.03 -22.55
C GLU A 632 11.23 -32.20 -23.84
N ALA A 633 11.46 -33.45 -24.24
CA ALA A 633 12.26 -33.78 -25.43
C ALA A 633 11.76 -33.11 -26.72
N PHE A 634 10.44 -32.88 -26.84
CA PHE A 634 9.83 -32.30 -28.04
C PHE A 634 9.95 -30.76 -28.13
N ILE A 635 10.29 -30.07 -27.03
CA ILE A 635 10.54 -28.60 -27.01
C ILE A 635 12.00 -28.28 -26.76
N LYS A 636 12.76 -29.15 -26.09
CA LYS A 636 14.14 -28.91 -25.65
C LYS A 636 15.08 -28.44 -26.77
N ASP A 637 14.85 -28.87 -28.00
CA ASP A 637 15.66 -28.49 -29.17
C ASP A 637 15.21 -27.17 -29.84
N VAL A 638 14.10 -26.58 -29.39
CA VAL A 638 13.54 -25.33 -29.90
C VAL A 638 14.29 -24.13 -29.31
N LYS A 639 15.37 -23.71 -29.99
CA LYS A 639 16.33 -22.69 -29.50
C LYS A 639 15.74 -21.33 -29.11
N TRP A 640 14.57 -20.95 -29.65
CA TRP A 640 13.94 -19.67 -29.33
C TRP A 640 13.08 -19.71 -28.05
N ILE A 641 12.82 -20.90 -27.48
CA ILE A 641 12.14 -21.09 -26.20
C ILE A 641 13.19 -21.46 -25.15
N ASN A 642 13.44 -20.58 -24.19
CA ASN A 642 14.37 -20.85 -23.08
C ASN A 642 13.64 -21.45 -21.89
N ASP A 643 12.42 -21.00 -21.65
CA ASP A 643 11.55 -21.56 -20.66
C ASP A 643 10.10 -21.48 -21.10
N LEU A 644 9.34 -22.53 -20.85
CA LEU A 644 7.90 -22.55 -21.07
C LEU A 644 7.28 -23.40 -19.98
N ARG A 645 6.36 -22.81 -19.22
CA ARG A 645 5.71 -23.46 -18.10
C ARG A 645 4.22 -23.16 -18.10
N LEU A 646 3.44 -24.22 -17.96
CA LEU A 646 2.02 -24.13 -17.65
C LEU A 646 1.85 -24.43 -16.16
N ARG A 647 1.01 -23.66 -15.47
CA ARG A 647 0.69 -23.89 -14.07
C ARG A 647 -0.79 -23.70 -13.79
N GLY A 648 -1.28 -24.41 -12.79
CA GLY A 648 -2.65 -24.30 -12.32
C GLY A 648 -2.72 -24.51 -10.81
N SER A 649 -3.62 -23.78 -10.15
CA SER A 649 -3.87 -23.95 -8.72
C SER A 649 -5.36 -23.84 -8.42
N TYR A 650 -5.80 -24.56 -7.39
CA TYR A 650 -7.12 -24.41 -6.79
C TYR A 650 -6.99 -24.56 -5.27
N GLY A 651 -7.71 -23.74 -4.53
CA GLY A 651 -7.78 -23.92 -3.09
C GLY A 651 -8.78 -23.00 -2.43
N THR A 652 -8.89 -23.19 -1.13
CA THR A 652 -9.84 -22.53 -0.25
C THR A 652 -9.10 -21.74 0.81
N SER A 653 -9.62 -20.56 1.16
CA SER A 653 -9.17 -19.76 2.30
C SER A 653 -10.39 -19.27 3.09
N GLY A 654 -10.15 -18.78 4.31
CA GLY A 654 -11.19 -18.22 5.17
C GLY A 654 -10.98 -16.73 5.40
N THR A 655 -12.03 -16.05 5.88
CA THR A 655 -11.95 -14.73 6.51
C THR A 655 -12.70 -14.76 7.85
N LEU A 656 -12.18 -14.06 8.86
CA LEU A 656 -12.86 -13.89 10.16
C LEU A 656 -13.76 -12.66 10.18
N PRO A 657 -14.79 -12.65 11.05
CA PRO A 657 -15.47 -11.42 11.40
C PRO A 657 -14.49 -10.40 12.00
N SER A 658 -14.75 -9.13 11.67
CA SER A 658 -14.09 -7.97 12.28
C SER A 658 -14.46 -7.84 13.76
N ASP A 659 -15.68 -8.26 14.14
CA ASP A 659 -16.11 -8.34 15.54
C ASP A 659 -15.41 -9.49 16.30
N PHE A 660 -15.00 -9.24 17.54
CA PHE A 660 -14.30 -10.21 18.40
C PHE A 660 -15.25 -11.17 19.12
N TYR A 661 -16.49 -10.76 19.36
CA TYR A 661 -17.47 -11.45 20.19
C TYR A 661 -18.87 -11.53 19.54
N GLY A 662 -19.00 -11.28 18.24
CA GLY A 662 -20.29 -11.18 17.54
C GLY A 662 -21.17 -12.43 17.61
N TYR A 663 -20.59 -13.59 17.93
CA TYR A 663 -21.33 -14.82 18.18
C TYR A 663 -22.02 -14.86 19.56
N MET A 664 -21.61 -13.99 20.49
CA MET A 664 -22.12 -13.89 21.85
C MET A 664 -23.18 -12.78 21.94
N ALA A 665 -24.08 -12.90 22.91
CA ALA A 665 -24.91 -11.77 23.33
C ALA A 665 -24.06 -10.90 24.25
N VAL A 666 -23.76 -9.68 23.82
CA VAL A 666 -23.00 -8.72 24.62
C VAL A 666 -23.87 -7.54 25.02
N PHE A 667 -23.53 -6.95 26.16
CA PHE A 667 -24.15 -5.73 26.65
C PHE A 667 -23.22 -4.55 26.39
N GLY A 668 -23.77 -3.48 25.83
CA GLY A 668 -23.17 -2.17 25.85
C GLY A 668 -23.47 -1.48 27.17
N TYR A 669 -22.58 -0.58 27.59
CA TYR A 669 -22.78 0.26 28.76
C TYR A 669 -22.67 1.72 28.34
N GLY A 670 -23.55 2.56 28.89
CA GLY A 670 -23.58 3.99 28.64
C GLY A 670 -24.18 4.74 29.82
N ILE A 671 -24.36 6.04 29.63
CA ILE A 671 -25.07 6.89 30.58
C ILE A 671 -26.49 7.07 30.05
N TYR A 672 -27.49 6.79 30.88
CA TYR A 672 -28.89 7.11 30.62
C TYR A 672 -29.36 8.11 31.66
N ASP A 673 -29.72 9.31 31.19
CA ASP A 673 -29.88 10.50 32.04
C ASP A 673 -28.60 10.80 32.84
N THR A 674 -28.59 10.50 34.14
CA THR A 674 -27.46 10.72 35.06
C THR A 674 -26.84 9.42 35.57
N GLY A 675 -27.44 8.26 35.26
CA GLY A 675 -27.03 6.95 35.77
C GLY A 675 -26.33 6.07 34.74
N ALA A 676 -25.57 5.09 35.21
CA ALA A 676 -25.03 4.03 34.35
C ALA A 676 -26.16 3.09 33.91
N ALA A 677 -26.18 2.76 32.62
CA ALA A 677 -27.15 1.84 32.03
C ALA A 677 -26.45 0.79 31.16
N GLY A 678 -26.97 -0.43 31.22
CA GLY A 678 -26.60 -1.51 30.31
C GLY A 678 -27.73 -1.78 29.32
N TYR A 679 -27.40 -2.05 28.07
CA TYR A 679 -28.36 -2.44 27.04
C TYR A 679 -27.77 -3.52 26.13
N PRO A 680 -28.58 -4.44 25.57
CA PRO A 680 -28.09 -5.39 24.57
C PRO A 680 -27.52 -4.63 23.37
N SER A 681 -26.24 -4.83 23.03
CA SER A 681 -25.58 -4.08 21.95
C SER A 681 -25.56 -4.82 20.62
N ASN A 682 -25.87 -6.11 20.60
CA ASN A 682 -25.94 -6.91 19.39
C ASN A 682 -26.99 -8.02 19.46
N LEU A 683 -27.34 -8.56 18.29
CA LEU A 683 -28.05 -9.83 18.18
C LEU A 683 -27.01 -10.95 18.02
N ALA A 684 -26.96 -11.88 18.98
CA ALA A 684 -26.00 -12.96 19.01
C ALA A 684 -26.25 -13.99 17.90
N ASN A 685 -25.18 -14.46 17.26
CA ASN A 685 -25.25 -15.51 16.26
C ASN A 685 -24.29 -16.66 16.60
N LYS A 686 -24.78 -17.71 17.28
CA LYS A 686 -23.95 -18.87 17.67
C LYS A 686 -23.46 -19.68 16.47
N ASP A 687 -24.13 -19.56 15.33
CA ASP A 687 -23.79 -20.24 14.09
C ASP A 687 -22.78 -19.47 13.22
N LEU A 688 -22.33 -18.30 13.67
CA LEU A 688 -21.31 -17.51 13.00
C LEU A 688 -20.08 -18.37 12.71
N THR A 689 -19.68 -18.40 11.44
CA THR A 689 -18.59 -19.21 10.92
C THR A 689 -17.71 -18.40 9.97
N TRP A 690 -16.70 -19.07 9.40
CA TRP A 690 -15.78 -18.49 8.43
C TRP A 690 -16.49 -18.09 7.14
N GLU A 691 -16.21 -16.89 6.65
CA GLU A 691 -16.43 -16.57 5.24
C GLU A 691 -15.42 -17.36 4.39
N LYS A 692 -15.87 -18.05 3.35
CA LYS A 692 -15.04 -18.97 2.57
C LYS A 692 -14.78 -18.43 1.18
N ASN A 693 -13.52 -18.44 0.78
CA ASN A 693 -13.08 -18.02 -0.53
C ASN A 693 -12.48 -19.21 -1.29
N ASN A 694 -13.11 -19.55 -2.41
CA ASN A 694 -12.65 -20.57 -3.35
C ASN A 694 -11.98 -19.88 -4.53
N ASN A 695 -10.70 -20.16 -4.77
CA ASN A 695 -9.90 -19.48 -5.77
C ASN A 695 -9.19 -20.50 -6.65
N TRP A 696 -9.35 -20.39 -7.96
CA TRP A 696 -8.54 -21.11 -8.94
C TRP A 696 -7.82 -20.15 -9.90
N ASN A 697 -6.69 -20.64 -10.40
CA ASN A 697 -5.81 -19.91 -11.29
C ASN A 697 -5.25 -20.85 -12.36
N ILE A 698 -5.15 -20.38 -13.59
CA ILE A 698 -4.32 -20.98 -14.63
C ILE A 698 -3.33 -19.93 -15.14
N GLY A 699 -2.08 -20.33 -15.33
CA GLY A 699 -1.01 -19.43 -15.71
C GLY A 699 -0.06 -20.05 -16.73
N LEU A 700 0.42 -19.23 -17.64
CA LEU A 700 1.49 -19.53 -18.58
C LEU A 700 2.65 -18.58 -18.29
N ASP A 701 3.84 -19.13 -18.08
CA ASP A 701 5.08 -18.38 -18.03
C ASP A 701 5.98 -18.82 -19.18
N ALA A 702 6.61 -17.86 -19.87
CA ALA A 702 7.54 -18.13 -20.94
C ALA A 702 8.75 -17.19 -20.88
N ARG A 703 9.92 -17.71 -21.27
CA ARG A 703 11.12 -16.94 -21.59
C ARG A 703 11.53 -17.30 -23.01
N LEU A 704 11.51 -16.30 -23.90
CA LEU A 704 11.78 -16.45 -25.33
C LEU A 704 13.02 -15.65 -25.72
N PHE A 705 13.83 -16.18 -26.63
CA PHE A 705 15.06 -15.57 -27.17
C PHE A 705 16.06 -15.09 -26.11
N ASP A 706 15.98 -15.62 -24.90
CA ASP A 706 16.63 -15.17 -23.67
C ASP A 706 16.47 -13.67 -23.38
N ARG A 707 15.37 -13.07 -23.86
CA ARG A 707 15.13 -11.62 -23.77
C ARG A 707 13.70 -11.27 -23.39
N VAL A 708 12.72 -12.03 -23.87
CA VAL A 708 11.31 -11.74 -23.66
C VAL A 708 10.75 -12.67 -22.59
N GLY A 709 10.46 -12.14 -21.41
CA GLY A 709 9.64 -12.81 -20.40
C GLY A 709 8.17 -12.48 -20.63
N LEU A 710 7.32 -13.49 -20.65
CA LEU A 710 5.86 -13.36 -20.75
C LEU A 710 5.20 -14.15 -19.63
N THR A 711 4.26 -13.52 -18.93
CA THR A 711 3.36 -14.17 -17.98
C THR A 711 1.94 -13.84 -18.38
N ALA A 712 1.09 -14.86 -18.48
CA ALA A 712 -0.34 -14.71 -18.70
C ALA A 712 -1.10 -15.55 -17.67
N GLU A 713 -2.05 -14.96 -16.97
CA GLU A 713 -2.85 -15.63 -15.95
C GLU A 713 -4.33 -15.35 -16.14
N TYR A 714 -5.16 -16.34 -15.84
CA TYR A 714 -6.59 -16.17 -15.62
C TYR A 714 -6.93 -16.66 -14.22
N TYR A 715 -7.69 -15.86 -13.47
CA TYR A 715 -8.11 -16.18 -12.13
C TYR A 715 -9.61 -16.07 -11.96
N HIS A 716 -10.13 -16.84 -11.02
CA HIS A 716 -11.53 -16.79 -10.62
C HIS A 716 -11.65 -17.12 -9.13
N LYS A 717 -12.17 -16.16 -8.38
CA LYS A 717 -12.34 -16.18 -6.93
C LYS A 717 -13.82 -16.03 -6.62
N THR A 718 -14.39 -16.97 -5.87
CA THR A 718 -15.76 -16.91 -5.38
C THR A 718 -15.75 -16.91 -3.85
N THR A 719 -16.25 -15.83 -3.26
CA THR A 719 -16.47 -15.73 -1.82
C THR A 719 -17.91 -16.14 -1.51
N LYS A 720 -18.08 -17.07 -0.58
CA LYS A 720 -19.36 -17.59 -0.08
C LYS A 720 -19.44 -17.40 1.43
N ASP A 721 -20.65 -17.49 1.96
CA ASP A 721 -20.91 -17.33 3.39
C ASP A 721 -20.41 -15.96 3.87
N LEU A 722 -20.63 -14.90 3.06
CA LEU A 722 -20.14 -13.55 3.32
C LEU A 722 -20.55 -13.08 4.72
N LEU A 723 -19.61 -12.47 5.44
CA LEU A 723 -19.90 -11.89 6.73
C LEU A 723 -20.58 -10.53 6.52
N MET A 724 -21.88 -10.45 6.80
CA MET A 724 -22.71 -9.27 6.53
C MET A 724 -23.59 -8.92 7.72
N ASN A 725 -23.82 -7.62 7.93
CA ASN A 725 -24.85 -7.11 8.84
C ASN A 725 -26.18 -7.12 8.09
N ALA A 726 -26.85 -8.27 8.11
CA ALA A 726 -28.15 -8.43 7.46
C ALA A 726 -29.21 -7.63 8.21
N THR A 727 -30.06 -6.91 7.50
CA THR A 727 -31.20 -6.21 8.10
C THR A 727 -32.12 -7.22 8.77
N VAL A 728 -32.59 -6.89 9.97
CA VAL A 728 -33.57 -7.71 10.71
C VAL A 728 -34.83 -6.89 10.98
N PRO A 729 -36.00 -7.54 11.17
CA PRO A 729 -37.22 -6.81 11.52
C PRO A 729 -37.03 -5.95 12.77
N SER A 730 -37.48 -4.71 12.73
CA SER A 730 -37.36 -3.76 13.85
C SER A 730 -38.06 -4.23 15.13
N THR A 731 -39.02 -5.15 15.02
CA THR A 731 -39.68 -5.82 16.17
C THR A 731 -38.72 -6.64 17.03
N THR A 732 -37.55 -7.01 16.50
CA THR A 732 -36.48 -7.67 17.28
C THR A 732 -35.79 -6.72 18.26
N GLY A 733 -35.97 -5.40 18.10
CA GLY A 733 -35.24 -4.36 18.84
C GLY A 733 -33.87 -4.00 18.25
N PHE A 734 -33.48 -4.63 17.13
CA PHE A 734 -32.22 -4.38 16.43
C PHE A 734 -32.48 -3.98 14.97
N GLY A 735 -31.53 -3.25 14.36
CA GLY A 735 -31.58 -2.89 12.93
C GLY A 735 -30.85 -3.86 12.01
N SER A 736 -29.91 -4.65 12.56
CA SER A 736 -29.18 -5.67 11.80
C SER A 736 -28.61 -6.77 12.71
N ALA A 737 -28.19 -7.87 12.10
CA ALA A 737 -27.48 -8.96 12.75
C ALA A 737 -26.30 -9.44 11.89
N LEU A 738 -25.15 -9.67 12.51
CA LEU A 738 -23.98 -10.22 11.84
C LEU A 738 -24.23 -11.70 11.52
N THR A 739 -24.23 -12.04 10.24
CA THR A 739 -24.51 -13.40 9.76
C THR A 739 -23.67 -13.75 8.53
N ASN A 740 -23.54 -15.04 8.28
CA ASN A 740 -22.94 -15.58 7.07
C ASN A 740 -24.02 -15.69 5.98
N ILE A 741 -24.13 -14.68 5.12
CA ILE A 741 -25.14 -14.65 4.06
C ILE A 741 -24.61 -13.94 2.82
N GLY A 742 -24.95 -14.46 1.64
CA GLY A 742 -24.55 -13.88 0.36
C GLY A 742 -23.27 -14.47 -0.22
N SER A 743 -23.02 -14.12 -1.48
CA SER A 743 -21.84 -14.53 -2.22
C SER A 743 -21.46 -13.52 -3.29
N MET A 744 -20.18 -13.48 -3.64
CA MET A 744 -19.63 -12.60 -4.66
C MET A 744 -18.51 -13.31 -5.43
N GLU A 745 -18.24 -12.83 -6.65
CA GLU A 745 -17.11 -13.29 -7.44
C GLU A 745 -16.20 -12.16 -7.92
N ASN A 746 -14.93 -12.51 -8.12
CA ASN A 746 -13.97 -11.72 -8.87
C ASN A 746 -13.28 -12.62 -9.89
N ARG A 747 -13.18 -12.17 -11.13
CA ARG A 747 -12.44 -12.87 -12.18
C ARG A 747 -11.70 -11.89 -13.07
N GLY A 748 -10.63 -12.34 -13.71
CA GLY A 748 -9.86 -11.48 -14.59
C GLY A 748 -8.68 -12.18 -15.25
N VAL A 749 -8.13 -11.48 -16.22
CA VAL A 749 -6.90 -11.81 -16.94
C VAL A 749 -5.79 -10.86 -16.48
N GLU A 750 -4.60 -11.39 -16.27
CA GLU A 750 -3.38 -10.63 -15.98
C GLU A 750 -2.31 -11.01 -17.02
N LEU A 751 -1.73 -10.01 -17.68
CA LEU A 751 -0.64 -10.15 -18.63
C LEU A 751 0.56 -9.31 -18.17
N ALA A 752 1.76 -9.86 -18.29
CA ALA A 752 2.99 -9.15 -18.07
C ALA A 752 4.02 -9.55 -19.12
N VAL A 753 4.68 -8.56 -19.72
CA VAL A 753 5.75 -8.74 -20.69
C VAL A 753 6.94 -7.94 -20.22
N ASN A 754 8.11 -8.57 -20.16
CA ASN A 754 9.37 -7.91 -19.84
C ASN A 754 10.39 -8.24 -20.94
N VAL A 755 11.07 -7.24 -21.47
CA VAL A 755 11.98 -7.38 -22.60
C VAL A 755 13.34 -6.80 -22.24
N ASP A 756 14.37 -7.63 -22.35
CA ASP A 756 15.77 -7.18 -22.36
C ASP A 756 16.10 -6.72 -23.79
N ILE A 757 15.80 -5.45 -24.09
CA ILE A 757 15.98 -4.86 -25.42
C ILE A 757 17.48 -4.85 -25.76
N ILE A 758 18.29 -4.34 -24.83
CA ILE A 758 19.75 -4.30 -24.94
C ILE A 758 20.33 -4.93 -23.68
N LYS A 759 21.25 -5.87 -23.87
CA LYS A 759 21.95 -6.55 -22.77
C LYS A 759 23.38 -6.82 -23.22
N ASN A 760 24.28 -5.90 -22.89
CA ASN A 760 25.72 -6.08 -23.04
C ASN A 760 26.46 -5.47 -21.85
N LYS A 761 27.79 -5.56 -21.84
CA LYS A 761 28.64 -5.13 -20.72
C LYS A 761 28.52 -3.65 -20.37
N ASP A 762 28.39 -2.79 -21.38
CA ASP A 762 28.41 -1.34 -21.20
C ASP A 762 27.01 -0.73 -21.12
N MET A 763 26.00 -1.42 -21.65
CA MET A 763 24.67 -0.90 -21.81
C MET A 763 23.61 -1.98 -21.58
N THR A 764 22.66 -1.67 -20.70
CA THR A 764 21.42 -2.43 -20.54
C THR A 764 20.21 -1.54 -20.78
N LEU A 765 19.23 -2.06 -21.48
CA LEU A 765 17.92 -1.44 -21.66
C LEU A 765 16.88 -2.53 -21.49
N THR A 766 16.08 -2.41 -20.44
CA THR A 766 14.94 -3.29 -20.16
C THR A 766 13.65 -2.49 -20.21
N ALA A 767 12.58 -3.11 -20.68
CA ALA A 767 11.25 -2.53 -20.67
C ALA A 767 10.24 -3.57 -20.21
N GLY A 768 9.29 -3.16 -19.37
CA GLY A 768 8.21 -3.98 -18.85
C GLY A 768 6.86 -3.34 -19.13
N LEU A 769 5.87 -4.16 -19.46
CA LEU A 769 4.46 -3.79 -19.54
C LEU A 769 3.67 -4.81 -18.75
N ASN A 770 2.78 -4.34 -17.88
CA ASN A 770 1.75 -5.18 -17.28
C ASN A 770 0.36 -4.61 -17.56
N TRP A 771 -0.61 -5.51 -17.62
CA TRP A 771 -2.01 -5.22 -17.84
C TRP A 771 -2.86 -6.23 -17.08
N ALA A 772 -3.92 -5.77 -16.44
CA ALA A 772 -4.85 -6.60 -15.71
C ALA A 772 -6.28 -6.12 -15.92
N THR A 773 -7.21 -7.07 -15.85
CA THR A 773 -8.66 -6.82 -15.84
C THR A 773 -9.25 -7.31 -14.52
N LEU A 774 -10.37 -6.69 -14.12
CA LEU A 774 -11.15 -7.11 -12.97
C LEU A 774 -12.62 -7.05 -13.35
N HIS A 775 -13.30 -8.18 -13.23
CA HIS A 775 -14.74 -8.26 -13.23
C HIS A 775 -15.18 -8.67 -11.84
N ASN A 776 -16.12 -7.92 -11.27
CA ASN A 776 -16.67 -8.15 -9.94
C ASN A 776 -18.19 -8.22 -10.04
N GLU A 777 -18.79 -9.20 -9.36
CA GLU A 777 -20.23 -9.43 -9.39
C GLU A 777 -20.70 -9.94 -8.02
N VAL A 778 -21.77 -9.36 -7.51
CA VAL A 778 -22.54 -9.89 -6.38
C VAL A 778 -23.42 -11.01 -6.93
N LEU A 779 -23.28 -12.22 -6.40
CA LEU A 779 -24.03 -13.39 -6.86
C LEU A 779 -25.33 -13.57 -6.06
N SER A 780 -25.29 -13.31 -4.76
CA SER A 780 -26.46 -13.35 -3.89
C SER A 780 -26.27 -12.48 -2.65
N LEU A 781 -27.37 -11.99 -2.07
CA LEU A 781 -27.38 -11.22 -0.80
C LEU A 781 -28.23 -11.89 0.27
N SER A 782 -29.38 -12.42 -0.10
CA SER A 782 -30.26 -13.21 0.76
C SER A 782 -31.09 -14.19 -0.07
N ALA A 783 -31.82 -15.08 0.60
CA ALA A 783 -32.72 -16.03 -0.08
C ALA A 783 -33.89 -15.34 -0.80
N GLU A 784 -34.22 -14.11 -0.41
CA GLU A 784 -35.36 -13.33 -0.89
C GLU A 784 -34.99 -12.35 -2.02
N GLY A 785 -33.72 -12.34 -2.47
CA GLY A 785 -33.28 -11.52 -3.59
C GLY A 785 -33.22 -10.02 -3.29
N GLU A 786 -33.04 -9.65 -2.03
CA GLU A 786 -33.00 -8.26 -1.59
C GLU A 786 -31.87 -7.46 -2.25
N GLN A 787 -32.07 -6.14 -2.33
CA GLN A 787 -31.06 -5.18 -2.73
C GLN A 787 -30.73 -4.26 -1.55
N ILE A 788 -29.46 -3.89 -1.42
CA ILE A 788 -28.99 -2.96 -0.38
C ILE A 788 -28.50 -1.70 -1.07
N VAL A 789 -29.14 -0.56 -0.79
CA VAL A 789 -28.72 0.74 -1.31
C VAL A 789 -27.69 1.35 -0.34
N SER A 790 -26.47 1.56 -0.83
CA SER A 790 -25.35 2.13 -0.06
C SER A 790 -24.72 3.24 -0.89
N ARG A 791 -25.30 4.45 -0.80
CA ARG A 791 -25.01 5.57 -1.70
C ARG A 791 -23.51 5.87 -1.83
N PRO A 792 -22.99 6.15 -3.04
CA PRO A 792 -23.67 6.22 -4.34
C PRO A 792 -23.85 4.85 -5.03
N HIS A 793 -23.65 3.75 -4.32
CA HIS A 793 -23.68 2.40 -4.85
C HIS A 793 -24.97 1.63 -4.52
N ILE A 794 -25.14 0.50 -5.18
CA ILE A 794 -26.13 -0.52 -4.86
C ILE A 794 -25.49 -1.89 -4.87
N TRP A 795 -25.87 -2.72 -3.91
CA TRP A 795 -25.54 -4.14 -3.90
C TRP A 795 -26.79 -4.90 -4.33
N LYS A 796 -26.66 -5.62 -5.45
CA LYS A 796 -27.73 -6.41 -6.05
C LYS A 796 -27.13 -7.55 -6.86
N ALA A 797 -27.76 -8.72 -6.81
CA ALA A 797 -27.33 -9.86 -7.60
C ALA A 797 -27.25 -9.50 -9.10
N GLY A 798 -26.18 -9.94 -9.77
CA GLY A 798 -25.91 -9.64 -11.18
C GLY A 798 -25.16 -8.33 -11.44
N TYR A 799 -24.84 -7.56 -10.41
CA TYR A 799 -24.13 -6.28 -10.53
C TYR A 799 -22.85 -6.25 -9.68
N SER A 800 -21.94 -5.35 -10.06
CA SER A 800 -20.72 -5.07 -9.29
C SER A 800 -21.01 -4.58 -7.88
N TYR A 801 -20.14 -4.92 -6.92
CA TYR A 801 -20.15 -4.40 -5.55
C TYR A 801 -20.05 -2.86 -5.49
N VAL A 802 -19.44 -2.25 -6.50
CA VAL A 802 -19.30 -0.79 -6.67
C VAL A 802 -20.05 -0.33 -7.93
N GLN A 803 -21.25 -0.88 -8.12
CA GLN A 803 -22.19 -0.44 -9.14
C GLN A 803 -22.86 0.86 -8.71
N TYR A 804 -22.83 1.89 -9.57
CA TYR A 804 -23.48 3.17 -9.25
C TYR A 804 -25.01 3.09 -9.37
N TYR A 805 -25.69 3.75 -8.43
CA TYR A 805 -27.14 3.87 -8.34
C TYR A 805 -27.53 5.31 -7.96
N THR A 806 -28.03 6.05 -8.94
CA THR A 806 -28.40 7.47 -8.80
C THR A 806 -29.39 7.87 -9.88
N ARG A 807 -29.88 9.12 -9.88
CA ARG A 807 -30.74 9.65 -10.94
C ARG A 807 -29.94 9.89 -12.21
N GLU A 808 -30.46 9.47 -13.35
CA GLU A 808 -29.77 9.66 -14.63
C GLU A 808 -30.06 11.05 -15.19
N TYR A 809 -29.03 11.88 -15.22
CA TYR A 809 -29.04 13.23 -15.76
C TYR A 809 -29.00 13.19 -17.29
N ALA A 810 -29.99 13.80 -17.94
CA ALA A 810 -30.14 13.82 -19.40
C ALA A 810 -29.52 15.05 -20.06
N GLY A 811 -29.11 16.05 -19.28
CA GLY A 811 -28.57 17.32 -19.76
C GLY A 811 -29.48 18.49 -19.40
N VAL A 812 -29.42 19.53 -20.23
CA VAL A 812 -30.15 20.79 -20.03
C VAL A 812 -31.13 20.97 -21.17
N ASP A 813 -32.35 21.39 -20.85
CA ASP A 813 -33.34 21.83 -21.84
C ASP A 813 -32.81 23.07 -22.58
N PRO A 814 -32.55 23.02 -23.90
CA PRO A 814 -32.00 24.15 -24.65
C PRO A 814 -32.91 25.38 -24.67
N GLN A 815 -34.21 25.24 -24.42
CA GLN A 815 -35.15 26.36 -24.44
C GLN A 815 -35.27 27.04 -23.08
N THR A 816 -35.25 26.27 -22.00
CA THR A 816 -35.50 26.78 -20.64
C THR A 816 -34.26 26.89 -19.78
N GLY A 817 -33.18 26.19 -20.13
CA GLY A 817 -31.95 26.10 -19.32
C GLY A 817 -32.10 25.22 -18.08
N ASN A 818 -33.25 24.57 -17.89
CA ASN A 818 -33.50 23.71 -16.73
C ASN A 818 -32.87 22.33 -16.92
N PRO A 819 -32.36 21.71 -15.85
CA PRO A 819 -31.84 20.35 -15.93
C PRO A 819 -32.96 19.34 -16.20
N GLN A 820 -32.66 18.35 -17.02
CA GLN A 820 -33.57 17.27 -17.38
C GLN A 820 -32.99 15.93 -16.92
N TYR A 821 -33.88 15.03 -16.54
CA TYR A 821 -33.55 13.68 -16.08
C TYR A 821 -34.39 12.67 -16.82
N TYR A 822 -33.90 11.45 -16.97
CA TYR A 822 -34.76 10.34 -17.34
C TYR A 822 -35.61 9.93 -16.14
N SER A 823 -36.93 9.81 -16.34
CA SER A 823 -37.89 9.34 -15.34
C SER A 823 -37.40 8.09 -14.62
N ASN A 824 -36.96 7.09 -15.38
CA ASN A 824 -36.49 5.79 -14.93
C ASN A 824 -37.47 5.04 -14.00
N ALA A 825 -38.74 5.46 -13.96
CA ALA A 825 -39.80 4.66 -13.37
C ALA A 825 -39.84 3.29 -14.05
N THR A 826 -40.03 2.24 -13.25
CA THR A 826 -40.20 0.88 -13.79
C THR A 826 -41.58 0.77 -14.41
N LEU A 827 -41.63 0.49 -15.70
CA LEU A 827 -42.87 0.27 -16.45
C LEU A 827 -43.42 -1.14 -16.19
N PRO A 828 -44.71 -1.40 -16.47
CA PRO A 828 -45.32 -2.72 -16.24
C PRO A 828 -44.64 -3.88 -16.98
N ASP A 829 -43.93 -3.60 -18.07
CA ASP A 829 -43.15 -4.58 -18.84
C ASP A 829 -41.72 -4.79 -18.29
N GLY A 830 -41.35 -4.11 -17.20
CA GLY A 830 -40.03 -4.16 -16.57
C GLY A 830 -38.99 -3.24 -17.21
N SER A 831 -39.30 -2.56 -18.31
CA SER A 831 -38.42 -1.56 -18.91
C SER A 831 -38.42 -0.24 -18.11
N ARG A 832 -37.49 0.66 -18.43
CA ARG A 832 -37.40 1.96 -17.78
C ARG A 832 -38.06 3.03 -18.63
N ASP A 833 -38.87 3.86 -17.99
CA ASP A 833 -39.39 5.07 -18.58
C ASP A 833 -38.25 6.05 -18.93
N ARG A 834 -38.07 6.32 -20.22
CA ARG A 834 -37.05 7.24 -20.76
C ARG A 834 -37.60 8.64 -21.06
N THR A 835 -38.78 8.99 -20.56
CA THR A 835 -39.27 10.37 -20.67
C THR A 835 -38.38 11.33 -19.88
N LEU A 836 -38.21 12.53 -20.44
CA LEU A 836 -37.48 13.62 -19.81
C LEU A 836 -38.40 14.31 -18.80
N VAL A 837 -37.96 14.36 -17.55
CA VAL A 837 -38.71 14.92 -16.43
C VAL A 837 -37.82 15.80 -15.56
N SER A 838 -38.45 16.52 -14.63
CA SER A 838 -37.73 17.26 -13.59
C SER A 838 -37.07 16.32 -12.58
N ARG A 839 -36.11 16.84 -11.82
CA ARG A 839 -35.43 16.09 -10.74
C ARG A 839 -36.41 15.44 -9.75
N ALA A 840 -37.47 16.15 -9.38
CA ALA A 840 -38.45 15.69 -8.39
C ALA A 840 -39.26 14.47 -8.87
N GLN A 841 -39.36 14.28 -10.18
CA GLN A 841 -40.10 13.20 -10.83
C GLN A 841 -39.20 12.02 -11.23
N ALA A 842 -37.87 12.20 -11.21
CA ALA A 842 -36.91 11.16 -11.58
C ALA A 842 -36.63 10.19 -10.42
N SER A 843 -36.63 8.91 -10.75
CA SER A 843 -36.22 7.81 -9.86
C SER A 843 -34.73 7.50 -10.01
N SER A 844 -34.08 7.12 -8.92
CA SER A 844 -32.73 6.55 -9.00
C SER A 844 -32.77 5.21 -9.73
N ALA A 845 -31.73 4.94 -10.52
CA ALA A 845 -31.66 3.73 -11.32
C ALA A 845 -30.24 3.17 -11.34
N ILE A 846 -30.11 1.88 -11.63
CA ILE A 846 -28.80 1.23 -11.80
C ILE A 846 -28.22 1.70 -13.14
N LEU A 847 -27.08 2.37 -13.12
CA LEU A 847 -26.47 2.90 -14.33
C LEU A 847 -25.60 1.84 -15.01
N GLU A 848 -26.17 1.14 -15.99
CA GLU A 848 -25.50 0.00 -16.64
C GLU A 848 -24.19 0.41 -17.32
N GLY A 849 -23.15 -0.40 -17.12
CA GLY A 849 -21.81 -0.13 -17.63
C GLY A 849 -21.06 0.99 -16.89
N MET A 850 -21.67 1.66 -15.91
CA MET A 850 -21.04 2.67 -15.08
C MET A 850 -20.73 2.11 -13.69
N THR A 851 -19.47 1.74 -13.47
CA THR A 851 -18.97 1.22 -12.19
C THR A 851 -17.57 1.77 -11.91
N ALA A 852 -17.17 1.75 -10.64
CA ALA A 852 -15.80 2.10 -10.24
C ALA A 852 -14.76 1.02 -10.63
N ILE A 853 -15.21 -0.19 -11.00
CA ILE A 853 -14.32 -1.26 -11.48
C ILE A 853 -13.77 -0.91 -12.87
N PRO A 854 -12.44 -0.84 -13.06
CA PRO A 854 -11.84 -0.59 -14.38
C PRO A 854 -11.96 -1.79 -15.31
N LYS A 855 -12.23 -1.50 -16.58
CA LYS A 855 -12.10 -2.48 -17.67
C LYS A 855 -10.67 -2.98 -17.79
N GLY A 856 -9.69 -2.12 -17.52
CA GLY A 856 -8.28 -2.50 -17.48
C GLY A 856 -7.41 -1.52 -16.71
N PHE A 857 -6.32 -2.02 -16.14
CA PHE A 857 -5.33 -1.23 -15.39
C PHE A 857 -3.97 -1.91 -15.46
N GLY A 858 -2.90 -1.16 -15.18
CA GLY A 858 -1.55 -1.70 -15.15
C GLY A 858 -0.50 -0.61 -15.15
N GLY A 859 0.68 -0.96 -15.63
CA GLY A 859 1.80 -0.05 -15.71
C GLY A 859 2.82 -0.47 -16.76
N PHE A 860 3.66 0.47 -17.15
CA PHE A 860 4.84 0.17 -17.95
C PHE A 860 6.06 0.83 -17.33
N ASN A 861 7.20 0.17 -17.43
CA ASN A 861 8.45 0.64 -16.89
C ASN A 861 9.57 0.45 -17.91
N ALA A 862 10.62 1.23 -17.79
CA ALA A 862 11.86 0.95 -18.47
C ALA A 862 13.04 1.32 -17.57
N SER A 863 14.13 0.58 -17.72
CA SER A 863 15.39 0.84 -17.05
C SER A 863 16.52 0.82 -18.07
N PHE A 864 17.33 1.85 -18.03
CA PHE A 864 18.48 2.06 -18.89
C PHE A 864 19.72 2.21 -18.01
N SER A 865 20.79 1.49 -18.34
CA SER A 865 22.11 1.75 -17.79
C SER A 865 23.12 1.87 -18.91
N TRP A 866 24.04 2.81 -18.76
CA TRP A 866 25.18 2.98 -19.65
C TRP A 866 26.41 3.38 -18.83
N LYS A 867 27.36 2.46 -18.68
CA LYS A 867 28.53 2.62 -17.80
C LYS A 867 28.12 3.08 -16.39
N SER A 868 28.53 4.29 -16.00
CA SER A 868 28.21 4.91 -14.70
C SER A 868 26.82 5.54 -14.64
N PHE A 869 26.15 5.75 -15.76
CA PHE A 869 24.84 6.40 -15.81
C PHE A 869 23.72 5.37 -15.75
N GLN A 870 22.68 5.66 -14.97
CA GLN A 870 21.48 4.83 -14.87
C GLN A 870 20.25 5.72 -14.90
N ALA A 871 19.22 5.32 -15.63
CA ALA A 871 17.92 5.96 -15.63
C ALA A 871 16.82 4.90 -15.56
N SER A 872 15.74 5.18 -14.87
CA SER A 872 14.54 4.34 -14.86
C SER A 872 13.30 5.18 -14.76
N PHE A 873 12.20 4.68 -15.31
CA PHE A 873 10.90 5.30 -15.12
C PHE A 873 9.79 4.23 -15.02
N SER A 874 8.68 4.61 -14.40
CA SER A 874 7.49 3.78 -14.26
C SER A 874 6.24 4.62 -14.43
N TRP A 875 5.30 4.11 -15.21
CA TRP A 875 3.98 4.69 -15.44
C TRP A 875 2.91 3.76 -14.92
N ALA A 876 1.82 4.33 -14.41
CA ALA A 876 0.60 3.61 -14.07
C ALA A 876 -0.57 4.15 -14.91
N TYR A 877 -1.47 3.27 -15.32
CA TYR A 877 -2.67 3.62 -16.07
C TYR A 877 -3.89 2.83 -15.61
N LYS A 878 -5.08 3.44 -15.76
CA LYS A 878 -6.37 2.84 -15.46
C LYS A 878 -7.41 3.39 -16.43
N TYR A 879 -8.27 2.54 -17.00
CA TYR A 879 -9.26 2.97 -17.98
C TYR A 879 -10.58 2.21 -17.90
N GLY A 880 -11.63 2.80 -18.47
CA GLY A 880 -12.96 2.24 -18.60
C GLY A 880 -13.72 2.17 -17.27
N HIS A 881 -13.49 3.10 -16.35
CA HIS A 881 -14.24 3.22 -15.09
C HIS A 881 -14.78 4.61 -14.87
N TYR A 882 -15.67 4.73 -13.89
CA TYR A 882 -16.29 5.98 -13.49
C TYR A 882 -15.95 6.33 -12.05
N VAL A 883 -15.81 7.62 -11.80
CA VAL A 883 -15.62 8.23 -10.47
C VAL A 883 -16.85 9.07 -10.17
N PHE A 884 -17.41 8.91 -8.99
CA PHE A 884 -18.44 9.79 -8.46
C PHE A 884 -17.78 10.97 -7.74
N ASP A 885 -17.84 12.13 -8.37
CA ASP A 885 -17.32 13.39 -7.85
C ASP A 885 -18.35 14.08 -6.96
N ASN A 886 -18.23 13.89 -5.64
CA ASN A 886 -19.11 14.52 -4.67
C ASN A 886 -18.88 16.04 -4.55
N SER A 887 -17.78 16.58 -5.08
CA SER A 887 -17.52 18.03 -5.01
C SER A 887 -18.47 18.85 -5.88
N VAL A 888 -19.09 18.22 -6.89
CA VAL A 888 -20.07 18.87 -7.77
C VAL A 888 -21.19 19.55 -6.95
N ASP A 889 -21.55 18.97 -5.81
CA ASP A 889 -22.57 19.52 -4.91
C ASP A 889 -22.18 20.85 -4.24
N ASP A 890 -20.90 21.17 -4.20
CA ASP A 890 -20.37 22.34 -3.50
C ASP A 890 -19.87 23.42 -4.46
N ILE A 891 -19.15 23.04 -5.53
CA ILE A 891 -18.48 23.99 -6.42
C ILE A 891 -19.14 24.11 -7.80
N GLU A 892 -20.13 23.26 -8.10
CA GLU A 892 -20.87 23.23 -9.38
C GLU A 892 -22.40 23.21 -9.17
N ASP A 893 -22.90 23.76 -8.05
CA ASP A 893 -24.29 23.64 -7.57
C ASP A 893 -25.37 24.47 -8.30
N ASP A 894 -25.05 24.97 -9.49
CA ASP A 894 -25.93 25.79 -10.36
C ASP A 894 -26.60 27.00 -9.66
N GLY A 895 -25.98 27.50 -8.57
CA GLY A 895 -26.42 28.69 -7.84
C GLY A 895 -27.23 28.39 -6.58
N TYR A 896 -27.33 27.13 -6.15
CA TYR A 896 -28.02 26.76 -4.91
C TYR A 896 -27.41 27.47 -3.68
N ASN A 897 -26.07 27.48 -3.53
CA ASN A 897 -25.38 28.25 -2.49
C ASN A 897 -24.67 29.47 -3.10
N SER A 898 -25.24 30.66 -2.91
CA SER A 898 -24.68 31.91 -3.44
C SER A 898 -23.38 32.36 -2.75
N TYR A 899 -22.99 31.76 -1.62
CA TYR A 899 -21.81 32.13 -0.82
C TYR A 899 -20.62 31.18 -0.99
N LYS A 900 -20.74 30.11 -1.79
CA LYS A 900 -19.65 29.18 -2.06
C LYS A 900 -18.81 29.66 -3.25
N ASN A 901 -17.54 29.32 -3.23
CA ASN A 901 -16.66 29.48 -4.38
C ASN A 901 -17.12 28.56 -5.52
N THR A 902 -16.81 28.94 -6.76
CA THR A 902 -17.40 28.31 -7.96
C THR A 902 -16.32 27.82 -8.92
N SER A 903 -16.47 26.58 -9.41
CA SER A 903 -15.60 25.97 -10.42
C SER A 903 -15.71 26.69 -11.77
N LYS A 904 -14.62 26.73 -12.54
CA LYS A 904 -14.64 27.24 -13.92
C LYS A 904 -15.58 26.48 -14.84
N GLU A 905 -15.98 25.25 -14.49
CA GLU A 905 -16.98 24.50 -15.26
C GLU A 905 -18.31 25.25 -15.39
N GLN A 906 -18.68 26.08 -14.40
CA GLN A 906 -19.91 26.89 -14.44
C GLN A 906 -19.86 28.02 -15.48
N LEU A 907 -18.71 28.30 -16.09
CA LEU A 907 -18.62 29.22 -17.23
C LEU A 907 -19.29 28.65 -18.48
N ARG A 908 -19.47 27.32 -18.57
CA ARG A 908 -20.15 26.63 -19.68
C ARG A 908 -21.67 26.56 -19.52
N ARG A 909 -22.24 27.17 -18.47
CA ARG A 909 -23.69 27.18 -18.20
C ARG A 909 -24.52 27.65 -19.39
N TRP A 910 -25.76 27.22 -19.43
CA TRP A 910 -26.75 27.73 -20.37
C TRP A 910 -27.03 29.20 -20.08
N GLN A 911 -27.12 30.03 -21.12
CA GLN A 911 -27.35 31.49 -20.97
C GLN A 911 -28.62 31.96 -21.68
N LYS A 912 -28.96 31.38 -22.83
CA LYS A 912 -30.10 31.79 -23.65
C LYS A 912 -30.74 30.62 -24.44
N PRO A 913 -32.00 30.76 -24.87
CA PRO A 913 -32.67 29.76 -25.68
C PRO A 913 -31.87 29.39 -26.94
N GLY A 914 -31.68 28.10 -27.16
CA GLY A 914 -30.88 27.53 -28.25
C GLY A 914 -29.45 27.14 -27.87
N ASP A 915 -28.95 27.54 -26.69
CA ASP A 915 -27.65 27.09 -26.20
C ASP A 915 -27.66 25.58 -25.91
N ILE A 916 -26.61 24.89 -26.34
CA ILE A 916 -26.44 23.44 -26.12
C ILE A 916 -25.28 23.23 -25.12
N THR A 917 -25.61 22.76 -23.93
CA THR A 917 -24.65 22.50 -22.84
C THR A 917 -25.20 21.48 -21.85
N ASP A 918 -24.34 20.94 -21.00
CA ASP A 918 -24.66 20.04 -19.90
C ASP A 918 -24.71 20.75 -18.53
N VAL A 919 -24.36 22.04 -18.47
CA VAL A 919 -24.38 22.87 -17.27
C VAL A 919 -25.66 23.72 -17.24
N PRO A 920 -26.59 23.50 -16.29
CA PRO A 920 -27.86 24.22 -16.21
C PRO A 920 -27.68 25.73 -16.09
N ARG A 921 -28.76 26.47 -16.39
CA ARG A 921 -28.83 27.90 -16.08
C ARG A 921 -28.55 28.11 -14.59
N ARG A 922 -27.74 29.12 -14.27
CA ARG A 922 -27.43 29.45 -12.88
C ARG A 922 -28.52 30.34 -12.29
N VAL A 923 -29.10 29.94 -11.16
CA VAL A 923 -30.16 30.69 -10.47
C VAL A 923 -29.87 30.68 -8.99
N ALA A 924 -29.99 31.82 -8.30
CA ALA A 924 -29.77 31.87 -6.86
C ALA A 924 -30.79 30.98 -6.13
N GLY A 925 -30.33 30.12 -5.21
CA GLY A 925 -31.19 29.21 -4.44
C GLY A 925 -31.81 28.08 -5.27
N ASN A 926 -31.20 27.68 -6.40
CA ASN A 926 -31.76 26.71 -7.34
C ASN A 926 -31.98 25.30 -6.74
N THR A 927 -33.18 25.04 -6.21
CA THR A 927 -33.58 23.71 -5.71
C THR A 927 -33.82 22.68 -6.81
N GLN A 928 -33.89 23.12 -8.06
CA GLN A 928 -34.07 22.27 -9.23
C GLN A 928 -32.76 21.98 -9.94
N GLY A 929 -31.60 22.38 -9.41
CA GLY A 929 -30.28 22.22 -10.05
C GLY A 929 -29.90 20.77 -10.36
N GLY A 930 -28.97 20.60 -11.31
CA GLY A 930 -28.52 19.31 -11.81
C GLY A 930 -27.52 18.59 -10.88
N TYR A 931 -26.99 19.31 -9.90
CA TYR A 931 -25.84 18.92 -9.09
C TYR A 931 -26.13 17.75 -8.14
N TYR A 932 -27.25 17.79 -7.41
CA TYR A 932 -27.47 16.91 -6.27
C TYR A 932 -27.95 15.51 -6.66
N ASP A 933 -27.19 14.50 -6.25
CA ASP A 933 -27.56 13.08 -6.34
C ASP A 933 -27.95 12.65 -7.76
N SER A 934 -27.05 12.91 -8.71
CA SER A 934 -27.27 12.64 -10.13
C SER A 934 -26.03 12.04 -10.80
N SER A 935 -26.23 11.45 -11.98
CA SER A 935 -25.14 10.97 -12.83
C SER A 935 -24.29 12.10 -13.43
N ARG A 936 -24.64 13.38 -13.22
CA ARG A 936 -23.77 14.52 -13.60
C ARG A 936 -22.46 14.52 -12.82
N ALA A 937 -22.50 14.03 -11.58
CA ALA A 937 -21.34 13.80 -10.73
C ALA A 937 -20.46 12.63 -11.20
N LEU A 938 -20.94 11.78 -12.12
CA LEU A 938 -20.15 10.66 -12.64
C LEU A 938 -19.24 11.14 -13.77
N LYS A 939 -17.93 11.03 -13.56
CA LYS A 939 -16.90 11.39 -14.53
C LYS A 939 -16.12 10.14 -14.94
N LYS A 940 -15.63 10.09 -16.19
CA LYS A 940 -14.71 9.01 -16.62
C LYS A 940 -13.38 9.17 -15.87
N GLY A 941 -12.96 8.12 -15.18
CA GLY A 941 -11.75 8.13 -14.33
C GLY A 941 -10.45 7.81 -15.07
N ASP A 942 -10.45 7.79 -16.41
CA ASP A 942 -9.32 7.29 -17.20
C ASP A 942 -8.08 8.17 -17.00
N TYR A 943 -6.94 7.55 -16.68
CA TYR A 943 -5.69 8.28 -16.47
C TYR A 943 -4.43 7.49 -16.84
N LEU A 944 -3.35 8.25 -17.09
CA LEU A 944 -1.98 7.80 -17.23
C LEU A 944 -1.06 8.71 -16.42
N ARG A 945 -0.30 8.16 -15.47
CA ARG A 945 0.54 8.92 -14.54
C ARG A 945 1.98 8.41 -14.52
N LEU A 946 2.95 9.31 -14.64
CA LEU A 946 4.37 9.02 -14.43
C LEU A 946 4.61 8.90 -12.93
N LYS A 947 4.61 7.66 -12.44
CA LYS A 947 4.70 7.35 -11.03
C LYS A 947 6.08 7.64 -10.47
N ASN A 948 7.13 7.15 -11.13
CA ASN A 948 8.50 7.40 -10.71
C ASN A 948 9.39 7.62 -11.91
N MET A 949 10.37 8.51 -11.75
CA MET A 949 11.49 8.67 -12.68
C MET A 949 12.75 8.92 -11.87
N THR A 950 13.78 8.11 -12.09
CA THR A 950 15.08 8.22 -11.42
C THR A 950 16.18 8.31 -12.45
N ILE A 951 17.09 9.25 -12.25
CA ILE A 951 18.37 9.34 -12.95
C ILE A 951 19.47 9.29 -11.90
N SER A 952 20.50 8.48 -12.11
CA SER A 952 21.61 8.37 -11.18
C SER A 952 22.95 8.19 -11.86
N TYR A 953 23.99 8.59 -11.14
CA TYR A 953 25.38 8.48 -11.55
C TYR A 953 26.16 7.75 -10.47
N LEU A 954 26.74 6.61 -10.86
CA LEU A 954 27.64 5.80 -10.05
C LEU A 954 29.07 6.31 -10.26
N PHE A 955 29.73 6.75 -9.19
CA PHE A 955 31.08 7.26 -9.30
C PHE A 955 32.05 6.14 -9.74
N PRO A 956 32.89 6.38 -10.77
CA PRO A 956 33.88 5.40 -11.20
C PRO A 956 34.85 5.01 -10.08
N LYS A 957 35.30 3.75 -10.10
CA LYS A 957 36.19 3.21 -9.05
C LYS A 957 37.46 4.03 -8.80
N HIS A 958 38.10 4.56 -9.83
CA HIS A 958 39.32 5.36 -9.66
C HIS A 958 39.10 6.63 -8.80
N ILE A 959 37.88 7.17 -8.79
CA ILE A 959 37.50 8.30 -7.92
C ILE A 959 37.22 7.81 -6.50
N THR A 960 36.43 6.73 -6.35
CA THR A 960 36.06 6.21 -5.03
C THR A 960 37.26 5.63 -4.28
N ASP A 961 38.18 4.98 -4.99
CA ASP A 961 39.44 4.43 -4.43
C ASP A 961 40.35 5.55 -3.93
N ALA A 962 40.42 6.69 -4.64
CA ALA A 962 41.22 7.85 -4.22
C ALA A 962 40.77 8.43 -2.88
N VAL A 963 39.47 8.36 -2.57
CA VAL A 963 38.87 8.81 -1.30
C VAL A 963 38.60 7.67 -0.31
N LYS A 964 39.07 6.45 -0.61
CA LYS A 964 38.93 5.24 0.23
C LYS A 964 37.49 4.85 0.55
N VAL A 965 36.60 5.01 -0.42
CA VAL A 965 35.18 4.64 -0.35
C VAL A 965 34.95 3.44 -1.28
N SER A 966 34.15 2.46 -0.85
CA SER A 966 33.89 1.25 -1.66
C SER A 966 32.91 1.50 -2.80
N ASN A 967 31.93 2.39 -2.59
CA ASN A 967 30.99 2.83 -3.62
C ASN A 967 30.41 4.21 -3.29
N ALA A 968 30.16 5.04 -4.30
CA ALA A 968 29.43 6.30 -4.15
C ALA A 968 28.45 6.49 -5.32
N ARG A 969 27.30 7.08 -5.03
CA ARG A 969 26.25 7.34 -6.01
C ARG A 969 25.47 8.60 -5.70
N ILE A 970 25.20 9.41 -6.72
CA ILE A 970 24.27 10.53 -6.66
C ILE A 970 23.06 10.25 -7.55
N TYR A 971 21.88 10.65 -7.14
CA TYR A 971 20.67 10.47 -7.92
C TYR A 971 19.68 11.62 -7.79
N LEU A 972 18.91 11.84 -8.85
CA LEU A 972 17.75 12.70 -8.92
C LEU A 972 16.54 11.80 -9.21
N SER A 973 15.54 11.84 -8.34
CA SER A 973 14.31 11.07 -8.46
C SER A 973 13.10 12.00 -8.43
N GLY A 974 12.01 11.60 -9.05
CA GLY A 974 10.75 12.33 -9.01
C GLY A 974 9.55 11.41 -9.01
N ASN A 975 8.53 11.79 -8.24
CA ASN A 975 7.27 11.07 -8.08
C ASN A 975 6.10 11.94 -8.56
N ASN A 976 5.12 11.31 -9.23
CA ASN A 976 3.90 11.93 -9.78
C ASN A 976 4.21 13.17 -10.64
N LEU A 977 5.28 13.14 -11.43
CA LEU A 977 5.77 14.31 -12.17
C LEU A 977 4.80 14.78 -13.27
N LEU A 978 4.07 13.83 -13.87
CA LEU A 978 3.14 14.06 -14.99
C LEU A 978 1.89 13.20 -14.82
N THR A 979 0.72 13.78 -15.04
CA THR A 979 -0.57 13.07 -15.03
C THR A 979 -1.42 13.52 -16.22
N PHE A 980 -1.85 12.57 -17.03
CA PHE A 980 -2.85 12.76 -18.08
C PHE A 980 -4.18 12.21 -17.59
N THR A 981 -5.21 13.04 -17.55
CA THR A 981 -6.56 12.68 -17.12
C THR A 981 -7.58 13.62 -17.75
N GLY A 982 -8.81 13.16 -17.92
CA GLY A 982 -9.95 14.02 -18.28
C GLY A 982 -10.63 14.65 -17.05
N LEU A 983 -10.17 14.34 -15.85
CA LEU A 983 -10.68 14.88 -14.61
C LEU A 983 -10.04 16.23 -14.28
N ASN A 984 -10.83 17.12 -13.67
CA ASN A 984 -10.35 18.40 -13.16
C ASN A 984 -9.68 18.27 -11.78
N PHE A 985 -9.60 17.08 -11.22
CA PHE A 985 -9.02 16.73 -9.92
C PHE A 985 -8.14 15.50 -10.03
N ASP A 986 -7.44 15.14 -8.94
CA ASP A 986 -6.56 13.98 -8.93
C ASP A 986 -7.32 12.68 -9.27
N PRO A 987 -6.94 11.93 -10.32
CA PRO A 987 -7.63 10.70 -10.72
C PRO A 987 -7.42 9.51 -9.78
N GLU A 988 -6.47 9.57 -8.84
CA GLU A 988 -6.22 8.50 -7.89
C GLU A 988 -7.14 8.60 -6.68
N VAL A 989 -8.39 8.19 -6.91
CA VAL A 989 -9.44 8.11 -5.89
C VAL A 989 -9.48 6.73 -5.24
N GLN A 990 -10.18 6.61 -4.13
CA GLN A 990 -10.41 5.33 -3.44
C GLN A 990 -10.99 4.27 -4.40
N SER A 991 -10.77 2.99 -4.10
CA SER A 991 -11.13 1.87 -4.99
C SER A 991 -12.64 1.74 -5.22
N ASN A 992 -13.47 2.35 -4.35
CA ASN A 992 -14.91 2.47 -4.52
C ASN A 992 -15.32 3.58 -5.51
N GLY A 993 -14.38 4.35 -6.07
CA GLY A 993 -14.64 5.42 -7.03
C GLY A 993 -15.33 6.65 -6.46
N PHE A 994 -15.45 6.79 -5.14
CA PHE A 994 -16.03 7.98 -4.51
C PHE A 994 -14.94 9.00 -4.19
N TYR A 995 -15.10 10.22 -4.72
CA TYR A 995 -14.22 11.35 -4.40
C TYR A 995 -14.98 12.39 -3.59
N ASN A 996 -14.37 12.87 -2.50
CA ASN A 996 -14.95 13.90 -1.66
C ASN A 996 -13.85 14.74 -0.99
N PHE A 997 -13.30 15.75 -1.68
CA PHE A 997 -12.29 16.69 -1.17
C PHE A 997 -11.13 16.05 -0.39
N THR A 998 -10.74 14.85 -0.81
CA THR A 998 -9.56 14.17 -0.29
C THR A 998 -8.32 14.98 -0.65
N PHE A 999 -7.38 15.11 0.29
CA PHE A 999 -6.15 15.85 0.08
C PHE A 999 -5.39 15.27 -1.12
N PRO A 1000 -5.11 16.07 -2.16
CA PRO A 1000 -4.56 15.55 -3.41
C PRO A 1000 -3.14 14.98 -3.27
N ALA A 1001 -2.77 14.06 -4.17
CA ALA A 1001 -1.41 13.53 -4.23
C ALA A 1001 -0.40 14.64 -4.57
N LEU A 1002 0.81 14.50 -4.03
CA LEU A 1002 1.90 15.45 -4.24
C LEU A 1002 2.82 14.97 -5.36
N ARG A 1003 3.32 15.94 -6.13
CA ARG A 1003 4.50 15.79 -6.97
C ARG A 1003 5.71 16.09 -6.10
N THR A 1004 6.69 15.19 -6.12
CA THR A 1004 7.92 15.31 -5.33
C THR A 1004 9.14 15.17 -6.22
N VAL A 1005 10.16 15.99 -6.00
CA VAL A 1005 11.48 15.87 -6.63
C VAL A 1005 12.53 15.73 -5.53
N THR A 1006 13.40 14.73 -5.64
CA THR A 1006 14.37 14.35 -4.62
C THR A 1006 15.76 14.25 -5.21
N ILE A 1007 16.73 14.89 -4.55
CA ILE A 1007 18.15 14.63 -4.77
C ILE A 1007 18.67 13.77 -3.62
N GLY A 1008 19.48 12.76 -3.93
CA GLY A 1008 20.03 11.86 -2.93
C GLY A 1008 21.47 11.46 -3.21
N LEU A 1009 22.15 11.12 -2.12
CA LEU A 1009 23.54 10.68 -2.08
C LEU A 1009 23.61 9.36 -1.29
N GLU A 1010 24.34 8.39 -1.82
CA GLU A 1010 24.62 7.12 -1.17
C GLU A 1010 26.13 6.87 -1.20
N ILE A 1011 26.70 6.53 -0.04
CA ILE A 1011 28.13 6.28 0.15
C ILE A 1011 28.28 4.98 0.93
N SER A 1012 29.12 4.06 0.46
CA SER A 1012 29.46 2.81 1.16
C SER A 1012 30.95 2.73 1.44
N LEU A 1013 31.33 2.30 2.64
CA LEU A 1013 32.70 2.15 3.13
C LEU A 1013 33.13 0.69 3.27
#